data_AF-A0AAV1GZS5-F1
#
_entry.id   AF-A0AAV1GZS5-F1
#
_cell.length_a   1.000
_cell.length_b   1.000
_cell.length_c   1.000
_cell.angle_alpha   90.00
_cell.angle_beta   90.00
_cell.angle_gamma   90.00
#
_symmetry.space_group_name_H-M   'P 1'
#
loop_
_entity.id
_entity.type
_entity.pdbx_description
1 polymer ?
#
loop_
_entity_poly.entity_id
_entity_poly.type
_entity_poly.pdbx_seq_one_letter_code
_entity_poly.pdbx_strand_id
1 'polypeptide(L)'
;MMKVRRYLRGSGRVLAFVFIASVVWLLLDMAALRISINDVNGHMLKEQVIRERQLFKQQSRVTQALKRGFKHPVQRVDWAAAQGGTEPLNSSQKLAHVYRGKKRDQEEKRVNPLQHKENALPKTDKPKDIASEQKKEATSKQADSAKKIAVDLEVSGPKVEKSTVLDGSKLNKTKVPPAIQEKIHAPLPTSKKEPIKDKDGVKPHPDKADSRDKIKDGPEINTAAKASQHQAEESHSSKATPKPSQKDVEEKKEKLKEEDKQAKKVSESDKKAEKETPKPTIKVQEGKTATKEVKVIKKAGLHKVLALDMTNAPRDARAVGQFGVAAKAASLDNVEVRKRWDEGDFNVYLSDQIPVDRAIPDTRPESCAKNLVHNDLPSTSVIFCFVDEVWSTLLRSVHSVLNRSPPHLLKEIILVDDFSSKENLKEQLDKYMSQFPKVRIVRLKERQGLIRARLAGAAVAKGEVLTFLDSHVECNVGWLEPLLERVYLDRKTVPCPVIEIINDKDMSYMFVDNFQRGIFRWPLVFGWSPVPEEYIKKNSMTVADPIKCPVMAGGLFSIDKKYFYELGTYDSGLDVWGGENMEISFKIWMCGGKIEIIPCSRVGHIYRGKNPYKFPKNRQKTVERNLARVAEVWLDEYKDLFYGHGYHHLLDKNYVDIGNLTEQIEIRKRLKCNSFKWYLENVYPDMEAPLVKAEGLVFNRGTRKCLSLQNNSLLFETCDLSKQSQHFNYTWMRLVQHRDLCMAPQANGEGLTLKPCDNTNPELRWIHKSFNTAMGEHLIAKSVSLHTCLEAGTHGDTFHLSPCDSSKYLQKWQFTNYNTKGSE
;
A
#
# COMPACT_ATOMS: atom_id res chain seq x y z
N MET A 1 -44.77 -37.78 -37.85
CA MET A 1 -43.70 -37.98 -36.84
C MET A 1 -42.88 -39.25 -37.14
N MET A 2 -42.16 -39.35 -38.28
CA MET A 2 -41.51 -40.63 -38.69
C MET A 2 -40.04 -40.57 -39.16
N LYS A 3 -39.51 -39.43 -39.64
CA LYS A 3 -38.13 -39.38 -40.19
C LYS A 3 -37.01 -39.52 -39.14
N VAL A 4 -37.25 -39.16 -37.87
CA VAL A 4 -36.25 -39.21 -36.79
C VAL A 4 -35.90 -40.65 -36.36
N ARG A 5 -36.87 -41.58 -36.40
CA ARG A 5 -36.68 -42.97 -35.92
C ARG A 5 -35.65 -43.80 -36.69
N ARG A 6 -35.18 -43.37 -37.87
CA ARG A 6 -34.10 -44.06 -38.61
C ARG A 6 -32.68 -43.72 -38.13
N TYR A 7 -32.46 -42.60 -37.45
CA TYR A 7 -31.10 -42.17 -37.04
C TYR A 7 -30.60 -42.75 -35.70
N LEU A 8 -31.50 -43.26 -34.86
CA LEU A 8 -31.20 -43.71 -33.49
C LEU A 8 -30.92 -45.23 -33.37
N ARG A 9 -30.80 -45.97 -34.48
CA ARG A 9 -30.63 -47.43 -34.46
C ARG A 9 -29.14 -47.83 -34.32
N GLY A 10 -28.57 -47.56 -33.14
CA GLY A 10 -27.22 -48.00 -32.75
C GLY A 10 -26.81 -47.49 -31.37
N SER A 11 -26.63 -48.40 -30.40
CA SER A 11 -26.44 -48.11 -28.97
C SER A 11 -25.38 -47.02 -28.71
N GLY A 12 -24.16 -47.18 -29.26
CA GLY A 12 -23.06 -46.23 -29.06
C GLY A 12 -23.33 -44.80 -29.57
N ARG A 13 -24.22 -44.61 -30.56
CA ARG A 13 -24.60 -43.26 -31.02
C ARG A 13 -25.56 -42.58 -30.04
N VAL A 14 -26.42 -43.33 -29.36
CA VAL A 14 -27.29 -42.79 -28.31
C VAL A 14 -26.43 -42.37 -27.12
N LEU A 15 -25.46 -43.20 -26.69
CA LEU A 15 -24.49 -42.81 -25.66
C LEU A 15 -23.69 -41.56 -26.05
N ALA A 16 -23.23 -41.43 -27.30
CA ALA A 16 -22.51 -40.25 -27.76
C ALA A 16 -23.36 -38.97 -27.65
N PHE A 17 -24.64 -39.01 -28.05
CA PHE A 17 -25.54 -37.87 -27.89
C PHE A 17 -25.85 -37.55 -26.42
N VAL A 18 -26.02 -38.56 -25.56
CA VAL A 18 -26.20 -38.35 -24.12
C VAL A 18 -24.94 -37.72 -23.49
N PHE A 19 -23.75 -38.23 -23.81
CA PHE A 19 -22.49 -37.69 -23.29
C PHE A 19 -22.25 -36.25 -23.74
N ILE A 20 -22.48 -35.93 -25.02
CA ILE A 20 -22.39 -34.55 -25.53
C ILE A 20 -23.41 -33.64 -24.84
N ALA A 21 -24.65 -34.11 -24.65
CA ALA A 21 -25.67 -33.34 -23.92
C ALA A 21 -25.28 -33.10 -22.45
N SER A 22 -24.72 -34.11 -21.75
CA SER A 22 -24.21 -33.96 -20.38
C SER A 22 -23.04 -32.98 -20.29
N VAL A 23 -22.09 -33.01 -21.23
CA VAL A 23 -20.96 -32.05 -21.26
C VAL A 23 -21.45 -30.63 -21.55
N VAL A 24 -22.36 -30.45 -22.51
CA VAL A 24 -22.97 -29.14 -22.81
C VAL A 24 -23.77 -28.61 -21.61
N TRP A 25 -24.52 -29.46 -20.92
CA TRP A 25 -25.28 -29.08 -19.73
C TRP A 25 -24.36 -28.69 -18.57
N LEU A 26 -23.28 -29.44 -18.33
CA LEU A 26 -22.28 -29.13 -17.30
C LEU A 26 -21.51 -27.83 -17.60
N LEU A 27 -21.21 -27.54 -18.88
CA LEU A 27 -20.64 -26.26 -19.30
C LEU A 27 -21.61 -25.08 -19.09
N LEU A 28 -22.92 -25.28 -19.34
CA LEU A 28 -23.95 -24.29 -19.04
C LEU A 28 -24.11 -24.07 -17.54
N ASP A 29 -24.04 -25.13 -16.73
CA ASP A 29 -24.12 -25.05 -15.26
C ASP A 29 -22.89 -24.35 -14.66
N MET A 30 -21.68 -24.65 -15.15
CA MET A 30 -20.46 -23.89 -14.81
C MET A 30 -20.54 -22.42 -15.24
N ALA A 31 -21.20 -22.10 -16.35
CA ALA A 31 -21.43 -20.72 -16.78
C ALA A 31 -22.46 -20.02 -15.87
N ALA A 32 -23.56 -20.70 -15.51
CA ALA A 32 -24.56 -20.20 -14.57
C ALA A 32 -23.96 -19.94 -13.17
N LEU A 33 -23.13 -20.86 -12.67
CA LEU A 33 -22.34 -20.68 -11.44
C LEU A 33 -21.39 -19.48 -11.52
N ARG A 34 -20.67 -19.28 -12.63
CA ARG A 34 -19.82 -18.09 -12.82
C ARG A 34 -20.62 -16.78 -12.89
N ILE A 35 -21.79 -16.79 -13.52
CA ILE A 35 -22.68 -15.62 -13.56
C ILE A 35 -23.22 -15.33 -12.16
N SER A 36 -23.74 -16.34 -11.46
CA SER A 36 -24.25 -16.23 -10.09
C SER A 36 -23.18 -15.74 -9.10
N ILE A 37 -21.95 -16.26 -9.17
CA ILE A 37 -20.84 -15.79 -8.32
C ILE A 37 -20.45 -14.34 -8.66
N ASN A 38 -20.48 -13.95 -9.94
CA ASN A 38 -20.22 -12.56 -10.33
C ASN A 38 -21.36 -11.61 -9.91
N ASP A 39 -22.62 -12.04 -9.98
CA ASP A 39 -23.78 -11.26 -9.53
C ASP A 39 -23.83 -11.15 -8.00
N VAL A 40 -23.45 -12.19 -7.24
CA VAL A 40 -23.34 -12.12 -5.77
C VAL A 40 -22.21 -11.19 -5.34
N ASN A 41 -21.02 -11.31 -5.95
CA ASN A 41 -19.91 -10.37 -5.70
C ASN A 41 -20.28 -8.94 -6.14
N GLY A 42 -20.99 -8.80 -7.26
CA GLY A 42 -21.51 -7.53 -7.75
C GLY A 42 -22.57 -6.93 -6.81
N HIS A 43 -23.46 -7.75 -6.24
CA HIS A 43 -24.46 -7.33 -5.26
C HIS A 43 -23.78 -6.87 -3.97
N MET A 44 -22.80 -7.63 -3.45
CA MET A 44 -22.02 -7.22 -2.28
C MET A 44 -21.30 -5.89 -2.50
N LEU A 45 -20.59 -5.70 -3.62
CA LEU A 45 -19.97 -4.41 -3.95
C LEU A 45 -21.01 -3.29 -4.06
N LYS A 46 -22.16 -3.56 -4.67
CA LYS A 46 -23.23 -2.59 -4.89
C LYS A 46 -23.94 -2.20 -3.60
N GLU A 47 -24.19 -3.15 -2.70
CA GLU A 47 -24.70 -2.90 -1.34
C GLU A 47 -23.67 -2.17 -0.49
N GLN A 48 -22.39 -2.54 -0.54
CA GLN A 48 -21.33 -1.81 0.16
C GLN A 48 -21.27 -0.36 -0.33
N VAL A 49 -21.22 -0.12 -1.65
CA VAL A 49 -21.23 1.25 -2.23
C VAL A 49 -22.54 1.99 -1.95
N ILE A 50 -23.69 1.30 -1.83
CA ILE A 50 -24.95 1.93 -1.40
C ILE A 50 -24.89 2.30 0.09
N ARG A 51 -24.34 1.45 0.94
CA ARG A 51 -24.19 1.66 2.39
C ARG A 51 -23.20 2.78 2.67
N GLU A 52 -22.06 2.82 1.98
CA GLU A 52 -21.11 3.93 1.97
C GLU A 52 -21.77 5.22 1.48
N ARG A 53 -22.54 5.20 0.37
CA ARG A 53 -23.30 6.39 -0.09
C ARG A 53 -24.42 6.82 0.86
N GLN A 54 -25.01 5.90 1.62
CA GLN A 54 -26.00 6.21 2.66
C GLN A 54 -25.32 6.86 3.87
N LEU A 55 -24.20 6.31 4.35
CA LEU A 55 -23.36 6.91 5.39
C LEU A 55 -22.88 8.30 4.97
N PHE A 56 -22.38 8.46 3.74
CA PHE A 56 -21.95 9.76 3.20
C PHE A 56 -23.11 10.76 3.09
N LYS A 57 -24.33 10.32 2.74
CA LYS A 57 -25.54 11.16 2.76
C LYS A 57 -26.00 11.50 4.18
N GLN A 58 -25.81 10.61 5.15
CA GLN A 58 -26.18 10.82 6.55
C GLN A 58 -25.19 11.79 7.22
N GLN A 59 -23.89 11.61 7.01
CA GLN A 59 -22.82 12.52 7.40
C GLN A 59 -22.97 13.89 6.71
N SER A 60 -23.32 13.91 5.42
CA SER A 60 -23.68 15.14 4.69
C SER A 60 -24.86 15.87 5.34
N ARG A 61 -25.94 15.17 5.71
CA ARG A 61 -27.10 15.76 6.41
C ARG A 61 -26.73 16.31 7.79
N VAL A 62 -25.91 15.60 8.56
CA VAL A 62 -25.39 16.07 9.86
C VAL A 62 -24.53 17.33 9.67
N THR A 63 -23.63 17.33 8.69
CA THR A 63 -22.80 18.50 8.34
C THR A 63 -23.65 19.68 7.85
N GLN A 64 -24.75 19.42 7.12
CA GLN A 64 -25.67 20.44 6.65
C GLN A 64 -26.58 20.98 7.77
N ALA A 65 -26.87 20.20 8.79
CA ALA A 65 -27.52 20.65 10.02
C ALA A 65 -26.58 21.53 10.86
N LEU A 66 -25.31 21.11 11.06
CA LEU A 66 -24.28 21.92 11.70
C LEU A 66 -24.05 23.27 10.98
N LYS A 67 -24.03 23.27 9.63
CA LYS A 67 -23.98 24.49 8.81
C LYS A 67 -25.21 25.39 8.91
N ARG A 68 -26.31 24.98 9.56
CA ARG A 68 -27.43 25.86 9.92
C ARG A 68 -27.27 26.53 11.30
N GLY A 69 -26.37 26.03 12.15
CA GLY A 69 -26.11 26.58 13.49
C GLY A 69 -25.19 27.80 13.51
N PHE A 70 -24.31 27.96 12.52
CA PHE A 70 -23.35 29.07 12.43
C PHE A 70 -23.58 29.92 11.18
N LYS A 71 -24.04 31.17 11.38
CA LYS A 71 -24.02 32.22 10.37
C LYS A 71 -22.85 33.17 10.62
N HIS A 72 -21.90 33.22 9.70
CA HIS A 72 -21.04 34.39 9.50
C HIS A 72 -20.92 34.68 8.00
N PRO A 73 -20.65 35.92 7.56
CA PRO A 73 -20.93 36.32 6.18
C PRO A 73 -19.88 35.81 5.20
N VAL A 74 -20.31 35.08 4.16
CA VAL A 74 -19.50 34.88 2.95
C VAL A 74 -19.69 36.11 2.07
N GLN A 75 -18.66 36.95 2.01
CA GLN A 75 -18.65 38.11 1.13
C GLN A 75 -18.42 37.64 -0.31
N ARG A 76 -19.43 37.78 -1.18
CA ARG A 76 -19.20 37.69 -2.63
C ARG A 76 -18.36 38.89 -3.05
N VAL A 77 -17.31 38.64 -3.82
CA VAL A 77 -16.57 39.68 -4.55
C VAL A 77 -16.81 39.43 -6.03
N ASP A 78 -17.64 40.27 -6.66
CA ASP A 78 -17.86 40.22 -8.10
C ASP A 78 -16.65 40.82 -8.84
N TRP A 79 -16.16 40.11 -9.86
CA TRP A 79 -14.92 40.45 -10.58
C TRP A 79 -15.14 41.58 -11.61
N ALA A 80 -15.46 42.78 -11.12
CA ALA A 80 -15.87 43.91 -11.97
C ALA A 80 -15.41 45.31 -11.49
N ALA A 81 -14.42 45.43 -10.59
CA ALA A 81 -13.92 46.74 -10.12
C ALA A 81 -12.46 46.71 -9.62
N ALA A 82 -11.47 46.68 -10.52
CA ALA A 82 -10.03 46.84 -10.16
C ALA A 82 -9.10 47.22 -11.34
N GLN A 83 -9.36 48.31 -12.06
CA GLN A 83 -8.33 49.01 -12.86
C GLN A 83 -8.47 50.53 -12.73
N GLY A 84 -7.36 51.22 -12.48
CA GLY A 84 -7.27 52.67 -12.26
C GLY A 84 -6.52 53.01 -10.97
N GLY A 85 -5.25 53.41 -11.07
CA GLY A 85 -4.41 53.70 -9.90
C GLY A 85 -2.91 53.64 -10.16
N THR A 86 -2.38 54.59 -10.92
CA THR A 86 -0.96 55.02 -10.85
C THR A 86 -0.78 55.89 -9.58
N GLU A 87 0.40 56.11 -8.98
CA GLU A 87 1.79 55.92 -9.43
C GLU A 87 2.76 55.56 -8.24
N PRO A 88 4.09 55.88 -8.15
CA PRO A 88 5.09 54.85 -7.82
C PRO A 88 5.90 55.06 -6.51
N LEU A 89 6.69 54.04 -6.11
CA LEU A 89 7.99 54.27 -5.45
C LEU A 89 8.96 53.07 -5.54
N ASN A 90 10.24 53.40 -5.68
CA ASN A 90 11.31 52.61 -6.31
C ASN A 90 11.93 51.41 -5.55
N SER A 91 12.30 50.40 -6.36
CA SER A 91 13.58 49.67 -6.38
C SER A 91 14.09 48.83 -5.18
N SER A 92 14.39 47.56 -5.46
CA SER A 92 15.77 47.01 -5.36
C SER A 92 16.00 45.80 -6.30
N GLN A 93 17.07 45.86 -7.08
CA GLN A 93 17.96 44.75 -7.52
C GLN A 93 17.39 43.46 -8.17
N LYS A 94 17.41 43.48 -9.51
CA LYS A 94 17.80 42.42 -10.47
C LYS A 94 18.26 41.04 -9.90
N LEU A 95 17.66 39.95 -10.40
CA LEU A 95 18.43 38.79 -10.91
C LEU A 95 17.60 37.92 -11.89
N ALA A 96 17.76 38.09 -13.20
CA ALA A 96 17.08 37.26 -14.22
C ALA A 96 17.78 37.31 -15.60
N HIS A 97 18.92 36.63 -15.76
CA HIS A 97 19.55 36.43 -17.08
C HIS A 97 20.36 35.12 -17.16
N VAL A 98 19.73 34.04 -17.62
CA VAL A 98 20.40 32.95 -18.35
C VAL A 98 19.44 32.50 -19.47
N TYR A 99 19.97 32.16 -20.64
CA TYR A 99 19.26 31.63 -21.82
C TYR A 99 18.13 32.50 -22.43
N ARG A 100 18.49 33.39 -23.38
CA ARG A 100 17.62 33.65 -24.53
C ARG A 100 18.41 34.07 -25.78
N GLY A 101 18.03 33.51 -26.94
CA GLY A 101 18.51 33.91 -28.27
C GLY A 101 17.88 35.23 -28.74
N LYS A 102 18.39 35.78 -29.86
CA LYS A 102 18.09 37.15 -30.31
C LYS A 102 16.70 37.35 -30.92
N LYS A 103 16.15 38.55 -30.64
CA LYS A 103 15.23 39.41 -31.42
C LYS A 103 14.83 38.97 -32.84
N ARG A 104 13.58 39.30 -33.20
CA ARG A 104 13.28 40.38 -34.17
C ARG A 104 12.04 41.17 -33.71
N ASP A 105 11.95 42.41 -34.17
CA ASP A 105 10.94 43.40 -33.78
C ASP A 105 10.07 43.76 -35.00
N GLN A 106 8.79 44.09 -34.79
CA GLN A 106 8.00 44.95 -35.69
C GLN A 106 6.73 45.46 -34.97
N GLU A 107 5.98 46.35 -35.63
CA GLU A 107 5.45 47.56 -34.98
C GLU A 107 4.05 47.98 -35.52
N GLU A 108 3.37 48.87 -34.80
CA GLU A 108 2.18 49.65 -35.24
C GLU A 108 0.85 48.87 -35.49
N LYS A 109 -0.36 49.47 -35.50
CA LYS A 109 -0.82 50.85 -35.19
C LYS A 109 -2.26 50.82 -34.61
N ARG A 110 -2.71 51.92 -33.98
CA ARG A 110 -4.10 52.11 -33.51
C ARG A 110 -5.02 52.66 -34.61
N VAL A 111 -6.31 52.28 -34.59
CA VAL A 111 -7.44 53.18 -34.92
C VAL A 111 -8.61 52.91 -33.97
N ASN A 112 -9.28 53.98 -33.55
CA ASN A 112 -10.58 54.06 -32.86
C ASN A 112 -11.21 55.39 -33.37
N PRO A 113 -12.55 55.59 -33.47
CA PRO A 113 -13.22 56.30 -32.36
C PRO A 113 -14.78 56.22 -32.23
N LEU A 114 -15.29 56.51 -31.01
CA LEU A 114 -16.58 57.19 -30.69
C LEU A 114 -17.91 56.45 -31.07
N GLN A 115 -19.12 56.80 -30.58
CA GLN A 115 -19.60 57.96 -29.78
C GLN A 115 -20.86 57.64 -28.90
N HIS A 116 -21.01 58.35 -27.75
CA HIS A 116 -22.20 58.85 -26.99
C HIS A 116 -23.65 58.25 -27.12
N LYS A 117 -24.62 58.40 -26.18
CA LYS A 117 -24.77 59.09 -24.84
C LYS A 117 -26.05 58.57 -24.11
N GLU A 118 -26.21 58.91 -22.81
CA GLU A 118 -27.43 59.29 -22.00
C GLU A 118 -28.86 58.79 -22.42
N ASN A 119 -29.88 58.52 -21.57
CA ASN A 119 -30.19 58.67 -20.11
C ASN A 119 -31.56 57.92 -19.82
N ALA A 120 -32.16 57.73 -18.64
CA ALA A 120 -31.82 57.86 -17.20
C ALA A 120 -32.78 56.98 -16.31
N LEU A 121 -33.54 57.56 -15.36
CA LEU A 121 -34.51 56.97 -14.39
C LEU A 121 -35.65 58.03 -14.09
N PRO A 122 -36.74 57.83 -13.30
CA PRO A 122 -36.89 56.99 -12.08
C PRO A 122 -38.28 56.28 -11.79
N LYS A 123 -38.31 55.43 -10.73
CA LYS A 123 -39.31 55.21 -9.62
C LYS A 123 -40.84 55.41 -9.80
N THR A 124 -41.83 54.75 -9.13
CA THR A 124 -42.04 53.60 -8.15
C THR A 124 -43.58 53.47 -7.88
N ASP A 125 -44.26 52.54 -7.15
CA ASP A 125 -43.92 51.31 -6.37
C ASP A 125 -45.00 50.17 -6.46
N LYS A 126 -46.04 50.18 -5.58
CA LYS A 126 -47.02 49.12 -5.19
C LYS A 126 -48.29 49.80 -4.56
N PRO A 127 -49.32 49.15 -3.92
CA PRO A 127 -49.53 47.74 -3.51
C PRO A 127 -51.00 47.15 -3.52
N LYS A 128 -51.18 45.94 -2.94
CA LYS A 128 -52.42 45.30 -2.38
C LYS A 128 -53.53 44.87 -3.37
N ASP A 129 -54.52 44.01 -3.06
CA ASP A 129 -54.75 42.84 -2.16
C ASP A 129 -56.00 42.09 -2.76
N ILE A 130 -56.27 40.77 -2.62
CA ILE A 130 -57.10 40.10 -1.57
C ILE A 130 -57.43 38.62 -2.02
N ALA A 131 -58.04 37.81 -1.14
CA ALA A 131 -58.43 36.37 -1.28
C ALA A 131 -59.49 36.07 -2.40
N SER A 132 -59.96 34.83 -2.69
CA SER A 132 -60.20 33.60 -1.89
C SER A 132 -60.48 32.34 -2.78
N GLU A 133 -60.87 31.09 -2.38
CA GLU A 133 -61.12 30.43 -1.06
C GLU A 133 -60.92 28.87 -1.05
N GLN A 134 -61.82 28.04 -1.61
CA GLN A 134 -62.01 26.58 -1.28
C GLN A 134 -62.67 25.78 -2.48
N LYS A 135 -62.83 24.43 -2.59
CA LYS A 135 -62.54 23.22 -1.75
C LYS A 135 -62.60 21.88 -2.57
N LYS A 136 -62.16 20.78 -1.92
CA LYS A 136 -62.62 19.35 -2.00
C LYS A 136 -62.08 18.34 -3.04
N GLU A 137 -62.11 17.08 -2.58
CA GLU A 137 -61.65 15.81 -3.18
C GLU A 137 -62.67 15.22 -4.22
N ALA A 138 -62.50 14.06 -4.90
CA ALA A 138 -61.74 12.85 -4.56
C ALA A 138 -61.37 11.90 -5.72
N THR A 139 -60.74 10.78 -5.33
CA THR A 139 -60.33 9.55 -6.05
C THR A 139 -61.36 9.00 -7.08
N SER A 140 -61.02 8.18 -8.10
CA SER A 140 -60.17 6.97 -8.04
C SER A 140 -59.85 6.31 -9.42
N LYS A 141 -59.04 5.24 -9.41
CA LYS A 141 -58.99 4.07 -10.35
C LYS A 141 -58.34 4.17 -11.76
N GLN A 142 -57.13 3.58 -11.84
CA GLN A 142 -56.85 2.26 -12.42
C GLN A 142 -56.82 1.99 -13.96
N ALA A 143 -55.58 1.83 -14.46
CA ALA A 143 -55.05 0.81 -15.40
C ALA A 143 -55.32 0.83 -16.93
N ASP A 144 -54.22 0.61 -17.67
CA ASP A 144 -54.05 -0.04 -18.98
C ASP A 144 -54.76 0.57 -20.23
N SER A 145 -54.35 0.31 -21.48
CA SER A 145 -53.37 -0.64 -22.04
C SER A 145 -52.61 -0.05 -23.26
N ALA A 146 -51.66 -0.81 -23.83
CA ALA A 146 -50.85 -0.39 -24.98
C ALA A 146 -51.21 -1.11 -26.30
N LYS A 147 -50.85 -0.53 -27.46
CA LYS A 147 -50.52 -1.29 -28.69
C LYS A 147 -49.75 -0.49 -29.76
N LYS A 148 -49.14 -1.23 -30.69
CA LYS A 148 -48.41 -0.78 -31.91
C LYS A 148 -49.27 -1.03 -33.16
N ILE A 149 -48.87 -0.49 -34.32
CA ILE A 149 -48.70 -1.17 -35.63
C ILE A 149 -48.09 -0.20 -36.68
N ALA A 150 -47.59 -0.69 -37.82
CA ALA A 150 -46.92 0.04 -38.94
C ALA A 150 -47.89 0.23 -40.15
N VAL A 151 -47.57 0.68 -41.39
CA VAL A 151 -46.39 0.55 -42.29
C VAL A 151 -46.40 1.65 -43.41
N ASP A 152 -45.39 1.64 -44.32
CA ASP A 152 -45.44 2.06 -45.76
C ASP A 152 -45.42 3.57 -46.18
N LEU A 153 -45.01 4.04 -47.39
CA LEU A 153 -44.53 3.45 -48.69
C LEU A 153 -43.70 4.47 -49.56
N GLU A 154 -42.97 3.99 -50.61
CA GLU A 154 -42.52 4.66 -51.89
C GLU A 154 -41.61 5.94 -51.93
N VAL A 155 -41.11 6.47 -53.08
CA VAL A 155 -40.18 5.96 -54.16
C VAL A 155 -39.83 7.11 -55.17
N SER A 156 -38.62 7.17 -55.78
CA SER A 156 -38.34 7.83 -57.10
C SER A 156 -36.89 7.73 -57.65
N GLY A 157 -36.71 7.95 -58.96
CA GLY A 157 -35.46 8.12 -59.76
C GLY A 157 -35.76 9.01 -61.00
N PRO A 158 -35.02 9.03 -62.16
CA PRO A 158 -33.93 8.13 -62.63
C PRO A 158 -32.81 8.83 -63.52
N LYS A 159 -32.08 8.03 -64.34
CA LYS A 159 -31.16 8.33 -65.50
C LYS A 159 -29.62 8.45 -65.26
N VAL A 160 -28.75 8.16 -66.27
CA VAL A 160 -28.32 6.85 -66.89
C VAL A 160 -27.24 7.07 -68.01
N GLU A 161 -26.48 6.00 -68.38
CA GLU A 161 -25.44 5.83 -69.46
C GLU A 161 -23.94 6.04 -69.03
N LYS A 162 -22.91 5.28 -69.49
CA LYS A 162 -22.84 4.10 -70.40
C LYS A 162 -21.75 3.02 -70.08
N SER A 163 -20.84 2.64 -71.00
CA SER A 163 -20.24 1.27 -71.12
C SER A 163 -18.87 1.19 -71.87
N THR A 164 -18.21 0.06 -72.27
CA THR A 164 -18.58 -1.39 -72.47
C THR A 164 -17.35 -2.36 -72.54
N VAL A 165 -17.36 -3.50 -71.81
CA VAL A 165 -17.03 -4.93 -72.17
C VAL A 165 -15.87 -5.34 -73.14
N LEU A 166 -15.03 -6.36 -72.81
CA LEU A 166 -14.80 -7.62 -73.61
C LEU A 166 -13.77 -8.69 -73.07
N ASP A 167 -14.13 -9.97 -73.29
CA ASP A 167 -13.37 -11.24 -73.57
C ASP A 167 -12.33 -11.93 -72.61
N GLY A 168 -11.94 -13.20 -72.91
CA GLY A 168 -10.96 -14.02 -72.15
C GLY A 168 -10.66 -15.46 -72.66
N SER A 169 -10.99 -16.49 -71.84
CA SER A 169 -10.96 -17.97 -72.10
C SER A 169 -9.69 -18.84 -71.80
N LYS A 170 -9.93 -20.16 -71.61
CA LYS A 170 -9.06 -21.38 -71.79
C LYS A 170 -8.09 -21.95 -70.70
N LEU A 171 -8.68 -22.71 -69.76
CA LEU A 171 -8.48 -24.16 -69.43
C LEU A 171 -7.11 -24.93 -69.41
N ASN A 172 -6.97 -25.75 -68.34
CA ASN A 172 -6.51 -27.17 -68.24
C ASN A 172 -5.01 -27.60 -68.23
N LYS A 173 -4.62 -28.38 -67.18
CA LYS A 173 -4.52 -29.88 -67.25
C LYS A 173 -4.29 -30.64 -65.91
N THR A 174 -5.02 -31.77 -65.76
CA THR A 174 -4.76 -33.06 -65.02
C THR A 174 -4.12 -33.10 -63.61
N LYS A 175 -4.80 -33.48 -62.50
CA LYS A 175 -5.39 -34.79 -62.04
C LYS A 175 -4.44 -35.86 -61.39
N VAL A 176 -4.69 -36.12 -60.08
CA VAL A 176 -5.03 -37.43 -59.42
C VAL A 176 -4.02 -38.19 -58.47
N PRO A 177 -4.45 -38.71 -57.27
CA PRO A 177 -3.74 -39.65 -56.33
C PRO A 177 -3.93 -41.15 -56.75
N PRO A 178 -4.01 -42.28 -55.95
CA PRO A 178 -3.88 -42.74 -54.54
C PRO A 178 -2.92 -42.14 -53.46
N ALA A 179 -2.62 -42.79 -52.30
CA ALA A 179 -3.13 -44.03 -51.62
C ALA A 179 -2.74 -44.10 -50.11
N ILE A 180 -3.20 -45.13 -49.36
CA ILE A 180 -3.09 -45.33 -47.89
C ILE A 180 -2.63 -46.77 -47.56
N GLN A 181 -1.70 -47.00 -46.61
CA GLN A 181 -1.74 -48.18 -45.70
C GLN A 181 -0.75 -48.16 -44.49
N GLU A 182 -0.89 -49.19 -43.65
CA GLU A 182 -0.71 -49.29 -42.19
C GLU A 182 0.70 -49.59 -41.59
N LYS A 183 0.89 -49.12 -40.33
CA LYS A 183 1.41 -49.82 -39.11
C LYS A 183 2.85 -50.40 -38.97
N ILE A 184 3.30 -50.31 -37.70
CA ILE A 184 4.13 -51.24 -36.89
C ILE A 184 5.67 -51.03 -36.78
N HIS A 185 6.14 -51.18 -35.52
CA HIS A 185 7.51 -51.37 -34.98
C HIS A 185 8.54 -50.20 -34.95
N ALA A 186 9.55 -50.44 -34.09
CA ALA A 186 10.75 -49.67 -33.72
C ALA A 186 11.94 -50.68 -33.67
N PRO A 187 13.23 -50.34 -33.37
CA PRO A 187 13.82 -49.06 -32.96
C PRO A 187 15.11 -48.65 -33.76
N LEU A 188 15.98 -47.82 -33.16
CA LEU A 188 17.27 -47.26 -33.65
C LEU A 188 18.26 -48.26 -34.33
N PRO A 189 19.16 -47.80 -35.23
CA PRO A 189 20.55 -47.50 -34.80
C PRO A 189 21.35 -46.39 -35.56
N THR A 190 22.61 -46.26 -35.15
CA THR A 190 23.70 -45.25 -35.27
C THR A 190 24.41 -44.96 -36.63
N SER A 191 24.80 -43.68 -36.81
CA SER A 191 26.12 -43.12 -37.26
C SER A 191 26.87 -43.57 -38.54
N LYS A 192 27.45 -42.60 -39.30
CA LYS A 192 28.84 -42.61 -39.86
C LYS A 192 29.26 -41.24 -40.48
N LYS A 193 30.49 -41.15 -41.05
CA LYS A 193 31.58 -40.25 -40.58
C LYS A 193 32.58 -39.84 -41.68
N GLU A 194 33.27 -38.69 -41.53
CA GLU A 194 34.60 -38.34 -42.13
C GLU A 194 34.68 -38.13 -43.66
N PRO A 195 35.83 -37.70 -44.29
CA PRO A 195 37.24 -37.61 -43.86
C PRO A 195 37.85 -36.17 -43.82
N ILE A 196 39.14 -35.95 -44.13
CA ILE A 196 40.33 -35.82 -43.23
C ILE A 196 41.44 -34.98 -43.95
N LYS A 197 42.30 -34.23 -43.20
CA LYS A 197 43.76 -33.93 -43.45
C LYS A 197 44.30 -32.80 -42.52
N ASP A 198 45.54 -32.80 -42.01
CA ASP A 198 46.45 -33.93 -41.68
C ASP A 198 47.62 -33.56 -40.72
N LYS A 199 48.17 -34.58 -40.01
CA LYS A 199 49.38 -34.60 -39.13
C LYS A 199 49.29 -33.80 -37.80
N ASP A 200 50.06 -34.06 -36.73
CA ASP A 200 50.98 -35.12 -36.21
C ASP A 200 51.01 -34.96 -34.64
N GLY A 201 51.72 -35.66 -33.73
CA GLY A 201 52.73 -36.74 -33.71
C GLY A 201 53.68 -36.58 -32.48
N VAL A 202 54.43 -37.56 -31.93
CA VAL A 202 54.52 -39.03 -32.11
C VAL A 202 55.08 -39.76 -30.83
N LYS A 203 54.22 -40.18 -29.87
CA LYS A 203 54.39 -41.40 -28.98
C LYS A 203 55.52 -41.43 -27.90
N PRO A 204 55.66 -42.49 -27.03
CA PRO A 204 54.78 -43.68 -26.75
C PRO A 204 54.45 -44.02 -25.25
N HIS A 205 53.24 -44.58 -24.99
CA HIS A 205 52.85 -45.84 -24.26
C HIS A 205 53.61 -46.43 -23.02
N PRO A 206 53.05 -47.42 -22.25
CA PRO A 206 51.73 -48.12 -22.35
C PRO A 206 50.92 -48.39 -21.02
N ASP A 207 49.67 -48.87 -21.18
CA ASP A 207 48.91 -49.88 -20.36
C ASP A 207 48.54 -49.62 -18.86
N LYS A 208 47.43 -50.13 -18.27
CA LYS A 208 46.19 -50.81 -18.76
C LYS A 208 45.07 -50.83 -17.67
N ALA A 209 43.80 -51.01 -18.11
CA ALA A 209 42.66 -51.81 -17.55
C ALA A 209 42.45 -52.05 -16.03
N ASP A 210 41.27 -52.39 -15.49
CA ASP A 210 39.82 -52.33 -15.84
C ASP A 210 39.04 -52.90 -14.61
N SER A 211 37.70 -52.88 -14.61
CA SER A 211 36.79 -53.79 -13.87
C SER A 211 36.57 -53.52 -12.36
N ARG A 212 35.45 -53.94 -11.71
CA ARG A 212 34.03 -54.05 -12.14
C ARG A 212 33.10 -54.26 -10.91
N ASP A 213 31.80 -54.17 -11.18
CA ASP A 213 30.72 -54.97 -10.58
C ASP A 213 30.35 -54.89 -9.08
N LYS A 214 29.05 -54.57 -8.89
CA LYS A 214 28.07 -55.27 -8.03
C LYS A 214 28.11 -55.09 -6.49
N ILE A 215 27.04 -55.39 -5.76
CA ILE A 215 25.59 -55.10 -5.93
C ILE A 215 24.87 -55.54 -4.63
N LYS A 216 23.76 -54.85 -4.29
CA LYS A 216 22.64 -55.30 -3.42
C LYS A 216 22.76 -55.39 -1.89
N ASP A 217 21.56 -55.18 -1.34
CA ASP A 217 20.92 -55.70 -0.11
C ASP A 217 21.58 -55.45 1.27
N GLY A 218 20.81 -54.81 2.16
CA GLY A 218 20.97 -54.86 3.62
C GLY A 218 20.05 -55.96 4.22
N PRO A 219 19.39 -55.78 5.39
CA PRO A 219 19.28 -54.58 6.23
C PRO A 219 19.78 -54.85 7.68
N GLU A 220 18.96 -54.50 8.69
CA GLU A 220 19.09 -54.74 10.14
C GLU A 220 20.14 -53.87 10.88
N ILE A 221 19.78 -52.93 11.76
CA ILE A 221 18.92 -52.90 12.97
C ILE A 221 19.75 -53.05 14.27
N ASN A 222 19.50 -52.09 15.17
CA ASN A 222 19.71 -52.09 16.63
C ASN A 222 21.06 -51.70 17.30
N THR A 223 20.88 -50.72 18.20
CA THR A 223 21.43 -50.60 19.57
C THR A 223 22.93 -50.39 19.82
N ALA A 224 23.24 -49.10 20.04
CA ALA A 224 23.60 -48.59 21.37
C ALA A 224 24.90 -49.06 22.08
N ALA A 225 25.94 -48.25 21.85
CA ALA A 225 26.58 -47.44 22.91
C ALA A 225 27.72 -48.01 23.78
N LYS A 226 28.58 -47.05 24.20
CA LYS A 226 29.60 -47.06 25.27
C LYS A 226 30.92 -47.82 25.03
N ALA A 227 31.91 -47.02 24.60
CA ALA A 227 33.10 -46.65 25.39
C ALA A 227 34.08 -47.79 25.80
N SER A 228 35.38 -47.78 25.53
CA SER A 228 36.39 -46.70 25.70
C SER A 228 37.81 -47.32 25.63
N GLN A 229 38.86 -46.47 25.72
CA GLN A 229 40.28 -46.82 25.97
C GLN A 229 41.03 -47.54 24.81
N HIS A 230 42.32 -47.29 24.52
CA HIS A 230 43.23 -46.16 24.80
C HIS A 230 44.50 -46.31 23.90
N GLN A 231 45.33 -45.26 23.81
CA GLN A 231 46.77 -45.27 23.43
C GLN A 231 47.13 -45.62 21.96
N ALA A 232 48.20 -45.08 21.36
CA ALA A 232 49.02 -43.89 21.67
C ALA A 232 49.88 -43.46 20.45
N GLU A 233 50.54 -42.29 20.57
CA GLU A 233 51.82 -41.90 19.92
C GLU A 233 51.91 -41.73 18.37
N GLU A 234 52.63 -40.74 17.81
CA GLU A 234 53.11 -39.46 18.37
C GLU A 234 53.49 -38.41 17.28
N SER A 235 54.08 -37.27 17.71
CA SER A 235 54.52 -36.07 16.96
C SER A 235 53.40 -35.15 16.39
N HIS A 236 53.10 -33.93 16.90
CA HIS A 236 53.88 -32.70 17.23
C HIS A 236 53.93 -31.69 16.05
N SER A 237 53.93 -30.35 16.22
CA SER A 237 53.55 -29.40 17.28
C SER A 237 53.61 -27.98 16.63
N SER A 238 52.69 -27.01 16.73
CA SER A 238 51.70 -26.52 17.72
C SER A 238 52.19 -25.39 18.64
N LYS A 239 51.45 -24.27 18.69
CA LYS A 239 51.45 -23.31 19.83
C LYS A 239 50.25 -22.37 19.79
N ALA A 240 49.52 -22.27 20.91
CA ALA A 240 48.44 -21.33 21.18
C ALA A 240 48.49 -20.94 22.66
N THR A 241 47.97 -19.76 23.02
CA THR A 241 48.09 -19.16 24.36
C THR A 241 46.92 -19.52 25.32
N PRO A 242 47.10 -19.39 26.65
CA PRO A 242 46.36 -20.19 27.64
C PRO A 242 45.11 -19.54 28.26
N LYS A 243 44.35 -20.34 29.04
CA LYS A 243 43.40 -19.85 30.05
C LYS A 243 44.14 -19.44 31.34
N PRO A 244 43.61 -18.46 32.12
CA PRO A 244 44.23 -17.96 33.36
C PRO A 244 43.97 -18.88 34.58
N SER A 245 44.66 -18.59 35.68
CA SER A 245 44.61 -19.33 36.95
C SER A 245 43.59 -18.75 37.94
N GLN A 246 43.31 -19.47 39.04
CA GLN A 246 42.41 -18.98 40.09
C GLN A 246 43.00 -17.86 40.97
N LYS A 247 44.30 -17.53 40.88
CA LYS A 247 44.88 -16.38 41.58
C LYS A 247 44.65 -15.04 40.84
N ASP A 248 44.42 -15.08 39.54
CA ASP A 248 44.23 -13.88 38.69
C ASP A 248 42.87 -13.18 38.89
N VAL A 249 42.05 -13.67 39.83
CA VAL A 249 40.65 -13.25 40.06
C VAL A 249 40.49 -12.36 41.29
N GLU A 250 41.44 -12.35 42.23
CA GLU A 250 41.32 -11.59 43.48
C GLU A 250 41.93 -10.18 43.39
N GLU A 251 43.10 -9.98 42.78
CA GLU A 251 43.66 -8.63 42.57
C GLU A 251 42.74 -7.73 41.71
N LYS A 252 41.94 -8.31 40.80
CA LYS A 252 40.93 -7.57 40.03
C LYS A 252 39.66 -7.22 40.81
N LYS A 253 39.44 -7.79 42.00
CA LYS A 253 38.30 -7.46 42.87
C LYS A 253 38.57 -6.27 43.79
N GLU A 254 39.81 -5.83 43.96
CA GLU A 254 40.14 -4.68 44.82
C GLU A 254 40.16 -3.37 44.04
N LYS A 255 40.78 -3.33 42.84
CA LYS A 255 40.78 -2.10 42.01
C LYS A 255 39.39 -1.65 41.56
N LEU A 256 38.41 -2.55 41.47
CA LEU A 256 37.00 -2.22 41.21
C LEU A 256 36.22 -1.72 42.45
N LYS A 257 36.85 -1.59 43.63
CA LYS A 257 36.22 -1.06 44.86
C LYS A 257 36.64 0.36 45.24
N GLU A 258 37.60 0.97 44.53
CA GLU A 258 38.00 2.37 44.76
C GLU A 258 37.25 3.34 43.83
N GLU A 259 37.11 3.03 42.54
CA GLU A 259 36.42 3.93 41.60
C GLU A 259 34.93 4.14 41.93
N ASP A 260 34.22 3.09 42.39
CA ASP A 260 32.81 3.18 42.82
C ASP A 260 32.62 3.89 44.19
N LYS A 261 33.71 4.26 44.89
CA LYS A 261 33.64 5.11 46.09
C LYS A 261 33.71 6.60 45.78
N GLN A 262 34.26 7.00 44.64
CA GLN A 262 34.41 8.43 44.29
C GLN A 262 33.19 8.97 43.51
N ALA A 263 32.36 8.09 42.94
CA ALA A 263 31.09 8.44 42.29
C ALA A 263 29.87 8.51 43.23
N LYS A 264 30.05 8.28 44.54
CA LYS A 264 28.95 8.23 45.56
C LYS A 264 29.05 9.33 46.64
N LYS A 265 29.65 10.48 46.31
CA LYS A 265 29.42 11.76 47.00
C LYS A 265 29.02 12.79 45.95
N VAL A 266 28.24 13.81 46.36
CA VAL A 266 27.62 14.82 45.49
C VAL A 266 26.49 14.25 44.60
N SER A 267 25.53 13.54 45.20
CA SER A 267 24.22 13.26 44.58
C SER A 267 23.06 13.22 45.59
N GLU A 268 23.14 13.96 46.69
CA GLU A 268 22.06 13.99 47.70
C GLU A 268 21.95 15.37 48.38
N SER A 269 21.49 16.35 47.59
CA SER A 269 21.00 17.65 48.09
C SER A 269 19.96 18.23 47.12
N ASP A 270 18.83 18.64 47.67
CA ASP A 270 17.86 19.63 47.16
C ASP A 270 17.07 19.35 45.87
N LYS A 271 15.89 18.75 46.06
CA LYS A 271 14.70 19.04 45.25
C LYS A 271 13.86 20.13 45.94
N LYS A 272 13.86 21.38 45.44
CA LYS A 272 12.73 22.34 45.39
C LYS A 272 13.18 23.79 45.15
N ALA A 273 12.75 24.39 44.03
CA ALA A 273 12.36 25.80 43.92
C ALA A 273 11.62 26.02 42.59
N GLU A 274 10.73 27.01 42.53
CA GLU A 274 10.14 27.51 41.29
C GLU A 274 10.83 28.80 40.82
N LYS A 275 10.61 29.13 39.53
CA LYS A 275 10.45 30.48 38.96
C LYS A 275 11.68 31.38 38.72
N GLU A 276 11.39 32.26 37.74
CA GLU A 276 12.03 33.52 37.37
C GLU A 276 13.41 33.55 36.69
N THR A 277 13.51 34.49 35.75
CA THR A 277 14.61 34.70 34.81
C THR A 277 15.32 36.03 35.06
N PRO A 278 16.66 36.07 35.05
CA PRO A 278 17.39 37.31 34.79
C PRO A 278 18.08 37.33 33.41
N LYS A 279 18.26 38.54 32.88
CA LYS A 279 19.09 38.81 31.68
C LYS A 279 20.58 38.87 32.06
N PRO A 280 21.52 38.56 31.14
CA PRO A 280 22.95 38.67 31.42
C PRO A 280 23.42 40.13 31.51
N THR A 281 24.39 40.40 32.39
CA THR A 281 25.16 41.65 32.42
C THR A 281 26.63 41.33 32.14
N ILE A 282 27.26 42.09 31.25
CA ILE A 282 28.65 41.86 30.82
C ILE A 282 29.60 42.65 31.74
N LYS A 283 30.70 42.01 32.17
CA LYS A 283 31.96 42.69 32.51
C LYS A 283 33.10 41.98 31.80
N VAL A 284 34.06 42.78 31.32
CA VAL A 284 35.19 42.34 30.48
C VAL A 284 36.47 42.30 31.31
N GLN A 285 37.28 41.26 31.11
CA GLN A 285 38.73 41.31 31.33
C GLN A 285 39.40 40.57 30.15
N GLU A 286 40.51 41.12 29.65
CA GLU A 286 41.23 40.63 28.48
C GLU A 286 42.43 39.75 28.89
N GLY A 287 42.80 38.75 28.08
CA GLY A 287 43.96 37.93 28.40
C GLY A 287 44.25 36.74 27.46
N LYS A 288 45.01 37.00 26.39
CA LYS A 288 45.88 36.03 25.68
C LYS A 288 45.20 34.82 24.99
N THR A 289 44.70 35.09 23.79
CA THR A 289 44.94 34.32 22.55
C THR A 289 45.30 32.83 22.64
N ALA A 290 44.35 31.98 22.20
CA ALA A 290 44.63 30.68 21.59
C ALA A 290 43.69 30.49 20.40
N THR A 291 44.23 30.23 19.20
CA THR A 291 43.44 30.15 17.95
C THR A 291 42.67 28.84 17.84
N LYS A 292 41.45 28.82 18.38
CA LYS A 292 40.41 27.89 17.92
C LYS A 292 39.70 28.49 16.71
N GLU A 293 39.52 27.70 15.66
CA GLU A 293 38.56 28.04 14.60
C GLU A 293 37.14 28.03 15.20
N VAL A 294 36.66 29.21 15.60
CA VAL A 294 35.24 29.38 15.90
C VAL A 294 34.50 29.23 14.58
N LYS A 295 33.85 28.08 14.38
CA LYS A 295 32.78 27.96 13.39
C LYS A 295 31.77 29.06 13.70
N VAL A 296 31.79 30.11 12.89
CA VAL A 296 30.79 31.19 12.96
C VAL A 296 29.47 30.54 12.57
N ILE A 297 28.69 30.19 13.59
CA ILE A 297 27.27 29.88 13.43
C ILE A 297 26.64 31.18 12.96
N LYS A 298 26.55 31.35 11.64
CA LYS A 298 25.70 32.37 11.05
C LYS A 298 24.33 32.18 11.69
N LYS A 299 23.75 33.24 12.25
CA LYS A 299 22.33 33.23 12.51
C LYS A 299 21.66 33.03 11.15
N ALA A 300 21.14 31.83 10.93
CA ALA A 300 20.29 31.54 9.80
C ALA A 300 19.19 32.60 9.78
N GLY A 301 19.16 33.38 8.69
CA GLY A 301 18.02 34.25 8.44
C GLY A 301 16.76 33.40 8.25
N LEU A 302 15.60 34.00 8.49
CA LEU A 302 14.33 33.40 8.12
C LEU A 302 13.78 34.10 6.88
N HIS A 303 13.25 33.34 5.93
CA HIS A 303 12.51 33.87 4.79
C HIS A 303 11.11 33.27 4.72
N LYS A 304 10.21 33.91 3.98
CA LYS A 304 8.87 33.38 3.71
C LYS A 304 8.94 32.30 2.64
N VAL A 305 8.21 31.20 2.85
CA VAL A 305 8.04 30.10 1.87
C VAL A 305 7.70 30.67 0.48
N LEU A 306 8.47 30.30 -0.53
CA LEU A 306 8.38 30.89 -1.86
C LEU A 306 7.18 30.35 -2.65
N ALA A 307 6.27 31.24 -3.05
CA ALA A 307 5.17 30.93 -3.97
C ALA A 307 5.65 30.82 -5.44
N LEU A 308 6.65 29.96 -5.66
CA LEU A 308 7.35 29.82 -6.94
C LEU A 308 6.56 28.92 -7.91
N ASP A 309 6.30 29.41 -9.12
CA ASP A 309 5.74 28.64 -10.25
C ASP A 309 6.30 29.20 -11.58
N MET A 310 7.51 28.78 -11.94
CA MET A 310 8.23 29.25 -13.12
C MET A 310 7.71 28.59 -14.41
N THR A 311 7.66 29.32 -15.51
CA THR A 311 7.48 28.75 -16.87
C THR A 311 8.37 29.45 -17.90
N ASN A 312 8.70 28.73 -18.97
CA ASN A 312 9.52 29.25 -20.08
C ASN A 312 8.75 30.20 -21.01
N ALA A 313 7.41 30.15 -20.96
CA ALA A 313 6.49 31.01 -21.71
C ALA A 313 5.21 31.26 -20.88
N PRO A 314 4.43 32.31 -21.18
CA PRO A 314 3.09 32.47 -20.63
C PRO A 314 2.20 31.28 -21.04
N ARG A 315 1.46 30.72 -20.07
CA ARG A 315 0.51 29.63 -20.32
C ARG A 315 -0.75 30.16 -21.02
N ASP A 316 -1.29 29.47 -22.03
CA ASP A 316 -2.62 29.80 -22.55
C ASP A 316 -3.67 29.47 -21.48
N ALA A 317 -4.35 30.50 -20.97
CA ALA A 317 -5.41 30.39 -19.98
C ALA A 317 -6.61 29.54 -20.43
N ARG A 318 -6.73 29.25 -21.73
CA ARG A 318 -7.79 28.42 -22.33
C ARG A 318 -7.36 26.98 -22.63
N ALA A 319 -6.11 26.62 -22.34
CA ALA A 319 -5.62 25.27 -22.59
C ALA A 319 -6.38 24.22 -21.75
N VAL A 320 -6.47 22.99 -22.28
CA VAL A 320 -7.21 21.88 -21.63
C VAL A 320 -6.59 21.59 -20.26
N GLY A 321 -7.43 21.54 -19.22
CA GLY A 321 -7.02 21.22 -17.83
C GLY A 321 -6.10 22.26 -17.15
N GLN A 322 -5.92 23.44 -17.75
CA GLN A 322 -5.14 24.55 -17.20
C GLN A 322 -5.76 25.09 -15.89
N PHE A 323 -4.93 25.57 -14.97
CA PHE A 323 -5.33 25.93 -13.59
C PHE A 323 -5.99 24.78 -12.80
N GLY A 324 -5.65 23.53 -13.14
CA GLY A 324 -6.16 22.33 -12.46
C GLY A 324 -7.67 22.08 -12.62
N VAL A 325 -8.36 22.78 -13.54
CA VAL A 325 -9.81 22.60 -13.74
C VAL A 325 -10.13 21.24 -14.37
N ALA A 326 -11.35 20.74 -14.15
CA ALA A 326 -11.86 19.55 -14.81
C ALA A 326 -11.85 19.72 -16.33
N ALA A 327 -11.04 18.90 -17.00
CA ALA A 327 -10.89 18.93 -18.44
C ALA A 327 -12.05 18.15 -19.10
N LYS A 328 -12.79 18.81 -19.99
CA LYS A 328 -13.91 18.20 -20.71
C LYS A 328 -13.40 17.29 -21.82
N ALA A 329 -13.31 16.00 -21.54
CA ALA A 329 -13.22 15.00 -22.60
C ALA A 329 -14.53 14.96 -23.42
N ALA A 330 -14.46 14.47 -24.65
CA ALA A 330 -15.62 13.80 -25.25
C ALA A 330 -16.02 12.61 -24.36
N SER A 331 -17.28 12.17 -24.40
CA SER A 331 -17.87 11.22 -23.42
C SER A 331 -16.96 10.03 -23.09
N LEU A 332 -17.11 9.45 -21.89
CA LEU A 332 -16.47 8.18 -21.52
C LEU A 332 -16.87 7.01 -22.46
N ASP A 333 -17.92 7.18 -23.26
CA ASP A 333 -18.27 6.29 -24.38
C ASP A 333 -17.30 6.36 -25.57
N ASN A 334 -16.43 7.38 -25.65
CA ASN A 334 -15.42 7.52 -26.69
C ASN A 334 -14.51 6.29 -26.69
N VAL A 335 -14.42 5.63 -27.85
CA VAL A 335 -13.67 4.39 -28.03
C VAL A 335 -12.19 4.56 -27.70
N GLU A 336 -11.60 5.72 -28.02
CA GLU A 336 -10.19 6.00 -27.75
C GLU A 336 -9.94 6.27 -26.26
N VAL A 337 -10.86 6.94 -25.55
CA VAL A 337 -10.78 7.10 -24.09
C VAL A 337 -10.81 5.74 -23.39
N ARG A 338 -11.68 4.82 -23.83
CA ARG A 338 -11.76 3.46 -23.28
C ARG A 338 -10.54 2.62 -23.64
N LYS A 339 -10.09 2.67 -24.89
CA LYS A 339 -8.89 1.96 -25.39
C LYS A 339 -7.60 2.39 -24.69
N ARG A 340 -7.46 3.67 -24.37
CA ARG A 340 -6.27 4.22 -23.70
C ARG A 340 -6.35 4.21 -22.17
N TRP A 341 -7.49 3.82 -21.58
CA TRP A 341 -7.62 3.68 -20.12
C TRP A 341 -6.62 2.65 -19.57
N ASP A 342 -6.53 1.49 -20.22
CA ASP A 342 -5.67 0.37 -19.80
C ASP A 342 -4.15 0.69 -19.89
N GLU A 343 -3.74 1.80 -20.52
CA GLU A 343 -2.33 2.23 -20.57
C GLU A 343 -1.80 2.74 -19.21
N GLY A 344 -2.71 3.13 -18.30
CA GLY A 344 -2.38 3.79 -17.02
C GLY A 344 -3.41 3.62 -15.89
N ASP A 345 -4.61 3.10 -16.17
CA ASP A 345 -5.81 3.10 -15.30
C ASP A 345 -6.30 4.52 -14.89
N PHE A 346 -6.28 5.43 -15.87
CA PHE A 346 -6.90 6.76 -15.83
C PHE A 346 -7.10 7.27 -17.28
N ASN A 347 -7.68 8.46 -17.45
CA ASN A 347 -7.96 9.05 -18.76
C ASN A 347 -6.68 9.58 -19.46
N VAL A 348 -5.85 8.67 -19.98
CA VAL A 348 -4.59 8.98 -20.67
C VAL A 348 -4.81 9.86 -21.91
N TYR A 349 -5.87 9.60 -22.68
CA TYR A 349 -6.27 10.43 -23.82
C TYR A 349 -6.41 11.92 -23.45
N LEU A 350 -7.02 12.20 -22.29
CA LEU A 350 -7.17 13.55 -21.77
C LEU A 350 -5.87 14.10 -21.18
N SER A 351 -5.09 13.28 -20.47
CA SER A 351 -3.77 13.68 -19.94
C SER A 351 -2.81 14.13 -21.05
N ASP A 352 -2.81 13.48 -22.22
CA ASP A 352 -1.91 13.85 -23.33
C ASP A 352 -2.28 15.20 -24.00
N GLN A 353 -3.48 15.74 -23.74
CA GLN A 353 -3.91 17.07 -24.21
C GLN A 353 -3.64 18.20 -23.20
N ILE A 354 -3.33 17.85 -21.94
CA ILE A 354 -3.10 18.83 -20.86
C ILE A 354 -1.62 19.23 -20.86
N PRO A 355 -1.27 20.54 -20.83
CA PRO A 355 0.12 20.98 -20.80
C PRO A 355 0.95 20.32 -19.68
N VAL A 356 2.20 19.97 -19.99
CA VAL A 356 3.13 19.36 -19.01
C VAL A 356 3.60 20.37 -17.97
N ASP A 357 3.47 21.66 -18.24
CA ASP A 357 3.81 22.75 -17.32
C ASP A 357 2.58 23.46 -16.73
N ARG A 358 1.36 22.86 -16.83
CA ARG A 358 0.09 23.50 -16.45
C ARG A 358 0.11 24.13 -15.05
N ALA A 359 -0.64 25.22 -14.89
CA ALA A 359 -0.93 25.76 -13.57
C ALA A 359 -1.95 24.86 -12.84
N ILE A 360 -1.95 24.94 -11.51
CA ILE A 360 -2.92 24.31 -10.59
C ILE A 360 -3.29 25.35 -9.51
N PRO A 361 -4.42 25.22 -8.80
CA PRO A 361 -4.79 26.19 -7.76
C PRO A 361 -3.89 26.03 -6.52
N ASP A 362 -3.57 27.12 -5.83
CA ASP A 362 -2.97 27.02 -4.49
C ASP A 362 -4.03 26.49 -3.52
N THR A 363 -3.80 25.29 -2.98
CA THR A 363 -4.73 24.60 -2.08
C THR A 363 -4.30 24.68 -0.61
N ARG A 364 -3.21 25.40 -0.31
CA ARG A 364 -2.67 25.51 1.05
C ARG A 364 -3.57 26.41 1.93
N PRO A 365 -3.63 26.16 3.25
CA PRO A 365 -4.19 27.12 4.19
C PRO A 365 -3.55 28.51 4.05
N GLU A 366 -4.34 29.59 4.11
CA GLU A 366 -3.87 30.97 3.89
C GLU A 366 -2.72 31.40 4.83
N SER A 367 -2.65 30.82 6.03
CA SER A 367 -1.55 31.01 6.98
C SER A 367 -0.21 30.54 6.44
N CYS A 368 -0.18 29.51 5.59
CA CYS A 368 1.05 28.95 5.03
C CYS A 368 1.86 29.95 4.19
N ALA A 369 1.21 30.93 3.56
CA ALA A 369 1.88 32.02 2.83
C ALA A 369 2.59 33.03 3.76
N LYS A 370 2.38 32.93 5.08
CA LYS A 370 3.04 33.71 6.12
C LYS A 370 4.10 32.90 6.88
N ASN A 371 4.22 31.60 6.62
CA ASN A 371 5.20 30.74 7.28
C ASN A 371 6.62 31.19 6.97
N LEU A 372 7.46 31.15 8.00
CA LEU A 372 8.89 31.39 7.92
C LEU A 372 9.65 30.07 7.97
N VAL A 373 10.73 29.99 7.20
CA VAL A 373 11.66 28.86 7.10
C VAL A 373 13.10 29.38 7.09
N HIS A 374 14.08 28.52 7.42
CA HIS A 374 15.48 28.91 7.48
C HIS A 374 16.10 29.18 6.11
N ASN A 375 17.06 30.10 6.03
CA ASN A 375 17.76 30.45 4.77
C ASN A 375 18.73 29.36 4.28
N ASP A 376 19.11 28.42 5.14
CA ASP A 376 20.11 27.37 4.94
C ASP A 376 19.54 25.95 5.06
N LEU A 377 18.31 25.77 4.56
CA LEU A 377 17.67 24.45 4.40
C LEU A 377 18.56 23.48 3.59
N PRO A 378 18.59 22.18 3.96
CA PRO A 378 19.42 21.18 3.32
C PRO A 378 18.98 20.91 1.87
N SER A 379 19.94 20.60 0.99
CA SER A 379 19.65 20.30 -0.42
C SER A 379 19.04 18.90 -0.58
N THR A 380 18.09 18.75 -1.51
CA THR A 380 17.39 17.46 -1.75
C THR A 380 17.66 16.87 -3.14
N SER A 381 17.80 15.55 -3.20
CA SER A 381 17.62 14.76 -4.43
C SER A 381 16.17 14.28 -4.48
N VAL A 382 15.42 14.74 -5.48
CA VAL A 382 14.07 14.22 -5.75
C VAL A 382 14.19 12.91 -6.53
N ILE A 383 13.54 11.84 -6.07
CA ILE A 383 13.61 10.50 -6.67
C ILE A 383 12.22 10.10 -7.13
N PHE A 384 12.07 9.94 -8.44
CA PHE A 384 10.93 9.28 -9.07
C PHE A 384 11.32 7.84 -9.44
N CYS A 385 10.45 6.88 -9.17
CA CYS A 385 10.60 5.50 -9.64
C CYS A 385 9.42 5.18 -10.56
N PHE A 386 9.70 4.64 -11.75
CA PHE A 386 8.68 4.39 -12.77
C PHE A 386 8.94 3.07 -13.51
N VAL A 387 7.86 2.42 -13.94
CA VAL A 387 7.87 1.34 -14.92
C VAL A 387 6.65 1.53 -15.81
N ASP A 388 6.84 1.52 -17.12
CA ASP A 388 5.75 1.65 -18.11
C ASP A 388 4.76 2.79 -17.84
N GLU A 389 5.26 3.90 -17.30
CA GLU A 389 4.45 5.07 -16.97
C GLU A 389 3.90 5.76 -18.23
N VAL A 390 2.82 6.52 -18.07
CA VAL A 390 2.29 7.39 -19.12
C VAL A 390 3.21 8.59 -19.34
N TRP A 391 3.55 8.85 -20.61
CA TRP A 391 4.48 9.90 -21.01
C TRP A 391 4.09 11.29 -20.50
N SER A 392 2.83 11.71 -20.70
CA SER A 392 2.37 13.04 -20.28
C SER A 392 2.41 13.24 -18.76
N THR A 393 2.14 12.20 -17.96
CA THR A 393 2.18 12.31 -16.49
C THR A 393 3.60 12.32 -15.95
N LEU A 394 4.49 11.44 -16.46
CA LEU A 394 5.90 11.43 -16.08
C LEU A 394 6.57 12.78 -16.36
N LEU A 395 6.35 13.34 -17.56
CA LEU A 395 6.86 14.68 -17.91
C LEU A 395 6.24 15.76 -17.03
N ARG A 396 4.93 15.73 -16.79
CA ARG A 396 4.24 16.73 -15.95
C ARG A 396 4.74 16.72 -14.50
N SER A 397 5.06 15.56 -13.93
CA SER A 397 5.67 15.47 -12.60
C SER A 397 7.08 16.08 -12.54
N VAL A 398 7.92 15.81 -13.54
CA VAL A 398 9.28 16.40 -13.62
C VAL A 398 9.21 17.92 -13.81
N HIS A 399 8.36 18.40 -14.72
CA HIS A 399 8.13 19.83 -14.92
C HIS A 399 7.57 20.50 -13.66
N SER A 400 6.61 19.87 -12.97
CA SER A 400 6.02 20.42 -11.74
C SER A 400 7.06 20.62 -10.64
N VAL A 401 7.98 19.66 -10.45
CA VAL A 401 9.11 19.81 -9.51
C VAL A 401 10.08 20.91 -9.96
N LEU A 402 10.47 20.95 -11.24
CA LEU A 402 11.39 21.97 -11.77
C LEU A 402 10.83 23.39 -11.64
N ASN A 403 9.52 23.56 -11.86
CA ASN A 403 8.85 24.85 -11.88
C ASN A 403 8.60 25.42 -10.47
N ARG A 404 8.43 24.55 -9.46
CA ARG A 404 7.89 24.92 -8.12
C ARG A 404 8.83 24.60 -6.94
N SER A 405 10.07 24.22 -7.22
CA SER A 405 11.10 23.98 -6.20
C SER A 405 12.18 25.06 -6.25
N PRO A 406 12.55 25.71 -5.14
CA PRO A 406 13.60 26.73 -5.12
C PRO A 406 14.92 26.21 -5.74
N PRO A 407 15.52 26.89 -6.72
CA PRO A 407 16.67 26.37 -7.47
C PRO A 407 17.95 26.09 -6.67
N HIS A 408 18.07 26.59 -5.43
CA HIS A 408 19.19 26.28 -4.54
C HIS A 408 18.95 25.01 -3.70
N LEU A 409 17.71 24.63 -3.43
CA LEU A 409 17.34 23.45 -2.62
C LEU A 409 17.26 22.18 -3.48
N LEU A 410 16.73 22.27 -4.70
CA LEU A 410 16.65 21.13 -5.61
C LEU A 410 18.06 20.79 -6.16
N LYS A 411 18.71 19.76 -5.62
CA LYS A 411 20.05 19.32 -6.03
C LYS A 411 20.03 18.67 -7.41
N GLU A 412 19.16 17.67 -7.56
CA GLU A 412 18.92 16.90 -8.79
C GLU A 412 17.53 16.22 -8.73
N ILE A 413 17.04 15.80 -9.89
CA ILE A 413 15.90 14.88 -10.05
C ILE A 413 16.44 13.58 -10.65
N ILE A 414 16.15 12.46 -10.00
CA ILE A 414 16.57 11.12 -10.41
C ILE A 414 15.34 10.34 -10.86
N LEU A 415 15.31 9.92 -12.12
CA LEU A 415 14.26 9.08 -12.68
C LEU A 415 14.78 7.64 -12.76
N VAL A 416 14.28 6.75 -11.90
CA VAL A 416 14.68 5.34 -11.89
C VAL A 416 13.69 4.53 -12.73
N ASP A 417 14.15 4.04 -13.88
CA ASP A 417 13.42 3.13 -14.77
C ASP A 417 13.55 1.70 -14.25
N ASP A 418 12.50 1.19 -13.61
CA ASP A 418 12.33 -0.22 -13.23
C ASP A 418 12.00 -1.08 -14.45
N PHE A 419 12.90 -1.08 -15.43
CA PHE A 419 12.86 -1.94 -16.61
C PHE A 419 11.53 -1.85 -17.40
N SER A 420 11.13 -0.63 -17.76
CA SER A 420 10.00 -0.37 -18.65
C SER A 420 10.14 -1.09 -20.00
N SER A 421 9.02 -1.50 -20.57
CA SER A 421 8.88 -2.08 -21.91
C SER A 421 8.45 -1.07 -22.99
N LYS A 422 7.87 0.08 -22.63
CA LYS A 422 7.46 1.13 -23.58
C LYS A 422 8.66 1.86 -24.21
N GLU A 423 8.80 1.79 -25.53
CA GLU A 423 9.92 2.38 -26.31
C GLU A 423 10.08 3.90 -26.12
N ASN A 424 8.99 4.65 -26.04
CA ASN A 424 9.05 6.10 -25.82
C ASN A 424 9.68 6.48 -24.46
N LEU A 425 9.72 5.56 -23.49
CA LEU A 425 10.41 5.76 -22.23
C LEU A 425 11.92 5.52 -22.32
N LYS A 426 12.48 5.07 -23.45
CA LYS A 426 13.91 4.82 -23.67
C LYS A 426 14.60 6.05 -24.26
N GLU A 427 15.25 5.94 -25.43
CA GLU A 427 16.06 7.02 -26.02
C GLU A 427 15.28 8.34 -26.20
N GLN A 428 13.98 8.27 -26.48
CA GLN A 428 13.13 9.46 -26.59
C GLN A 428 13.00 10.21 -25.25
N LEU A 429 12.92 9.50 -24.12
CA LEU A 429 12.94 10.10 -22.78
C LEU A 429 14.33 10.66 -22.43
N ASP A 430 15.40 9.94 -22.76
CA ASP A 430 16.78 10.39 -22.52
C ASP A 430 17.05 11.69 -23.31
N LYS A 431 16.66 11.74 -24.58
CA LYS A 431 16.73 12.92 -25.45
C LYS A 431 15.87 14.07 -24.92
N TYR A 432 14.65 13.81 -24.45
CA TYR A 432 13.79 14.86 -23.88
C TYR A 432 14.35 15.41 -22.56
N MET A 433 14.85 14.56 -21.67
CA MET A 433 15.33 14.99 -20.36
C MET A 433 16.72 15.65 -20.40
N SER A 434 17.51 15.40 -21.45
CA SER A 434 18.83 16.03 -21.66
C SER A 434 18.81 17.57 -21.68
N GLN A 435 17.66 18.19 -21.95
CA GLN A 435 17.51 19.66 -21.90
C GLN A 435 17.50 20.24 -20.47
N PHE A 436 17.39 19.40 -19.43
CA PHE A 436 17.31 19.82 -18.02
C PHE A 436 18.56 19.37 -17.25
N PRO A 437 19.56 20.26 -17.01
CA PRO A 437 20.84 19.86 -16.40
C PRO A 437 20.78 19.27 -14.97
N LYS A 438 19.61 19.30 -14.33
CA LYS A 438 19.35 18.68 -13.02
C LYS A 438 18.67 17.32 -13.10
N VAL A 439 18.16 16.90 -14.26
CA VAL A 439 17.47 15.62 -14.43
C VAL A 439 18.48 14.55 -14.86
N ARG A 440 18.44 13.40 -14.20
CA ARG A 440 19.27 12.23 -14.50
C ARG A 440 18.42 10.98 -14.49
N ILE A 441 18.59 10.13 -15.51
CA ILE A 441 17.87 8.85 -15.61
C ILE A 441 18.81 7.72 -15.17
N VAL A 442 18.25 6.73 -14.46
CA VAL A 442 18.93 5.52 -13.98
C VAL A 442 18.15 4.34 -14.53
N ARG A 443 18.77 3.51 -15.38
CA ARG A 443 18.14 2.33 -15.98
C ARG A 443 18.49 1.08 -15.17
N LEU A 444 17.50 0.38 -14.63
CA LEU A 444 17.72 -0.95 -14.07
C LEU A 444 17.85 -1.99 -15.20
N LYS A 445 18.71 -2.99 -15.01
CA LYS A 445 18.98 -4.04 -16.01
C LYS A 445 17.89 -5.11 -16.11
N GLU A 446 17.05 -5.19 -15.09
CA GLU A 446 15.92 -6.11 -14.96
C GLU A 446 14.86 -5.48 -14.05
N ARG A 447 13.65 -6.04 -14.02
CA ARG A 447 12.56 -5.55 -13.19
C ARG A 447 12.72 -5.98 -11.73
N GLN A 448 13.04 -5.04 -10.86
CA GLN A 448 13.27 -5.23 -9.42
C GLN A 448 12.15 -4.65 -8.53
N GLY A 449 11.30 -3.78 -9.08
CA GLY A 449 10.13 -3.18 -8.43
C GLY A 449 10.44 -1.93 -7.60
N LEU A 450 9.37 -1.26 -7.14
CA LEU A 450 9.40 0.06 -6.49
C LEU A 450 10.42 0.14 -5.35
N ILE A 451 10.43 -0.86 -4.47
CA ILE A 451 11.27 -0.87 -3.26
C ILE A 451 12.75 -0.79 -3.65
N ARG A 452 13.20 -1.67 -4.55
CA ARG A 452 14.60 -1.72 -5.00
C ARG A 452 14.96 -0.59 -5.96
N ALA A 453 14.01 -0.08 -6.75
CA ALA A 453 14.19 1.13 -7.54
C ALA A 453 14.46 2.36 -6.64
N ARG A 454 13.73 2.51 -5.53
CA ARG A 454 13.98 3.56 -4.53
C ARG A 454 15.36 3.43 -3.89
N LEU A 455 15.80 2.20 -3.56
CA LEU A 455 17.16 1.95 -3.07
C LEU A 455 18.23 2.33 -4.10
N ALA A 456 18.04 2.00 -5.38
CA ALA A 456 18.96 2.38 -6.46
C ALA A 456 19.04 3.91 -6.64
N GLY A 457 17.91 4.62 -6.57
CA GLY A 457 17.86 6.08 -6.57
C GLY A 457 18.59 6.70 -5.37
N ALA A 458 18.33 6.20 -4.16
CA ALA A 458 18.95 6.66 -2.92
C ALA A 458 20.48 6.46 -2.91
N ALA A 459 20.96 5.34 -3.46
CA ALA A 459 22.38 5.04 -3.56
C ALA A 459 23.13 6.11 -4.37
N VAL A 460 22.59 6.51 -5.53
CA VAL A 460 23.25 7.45 -6.44
C VAL A 460 22.94 8.92 -6.16
N ALA A 461 22.07 9.24 -5.19
CA ALA A 461 21.66 10.59 -4.85
C ALA A 461 22.77 11.44 -4.20
N LYS A 462 22.83 12.73 -4.55
CA LYS A 462 23.85 13.70 -4.09
C LYS A 462 23.31 14.78 -3.15
N GLY A 463 22.00 14.82 -2.90
CA GLY A 463 21.37 15.66 -1.89
C GLY A 463 21.64 15.15 -0.46
N GLU A 464 21.47 16.05 0.49
CA GLU A 464 21.49 15.76 1.92
C GLU A 464 20.16 15.14 2.37
N VAL A 465 19.05 15.55 1.75
CA VAL A 465 17.72 14.96 1.87
C VAL A 465 17.42 14.10 0.64
N LEU A 466 16.66 13.01 0.85
CA LEU A 466 15.99 12.24 -0.19
C LEU A 466 14.51 12.61 -0.17
N THR A 467 13.97 13.07 -1.30
CA THR A 467 12.53 13.35 -1.45
C THR A 467 11.96 12.37 -2.47
N PHE A 468 11.20 11.37 -2.02
CA PHE A 468 10.56 10.40 -2.89
C PHE A 468 9.22 10.93 -3.38
N LEU A 469 8.93 10.74 -4.66
CA LEU A 469 7.66 11.04 -5.32
C LEU A 469 7.32 9.93 -6.32
N ASP A 470 6.03 9.66 -6.52
CA ASP A 470 5.57 8.73 -7.55
C ASP A 470 5.43 9.45 -8.91
N SER A 471 5.52 8.73 -10.03
CA SER A 471 5.68 9.29 -11.39
C SER A 471 4.41 9.86 -12.05
N HIS A 472 3.43 10.25 -11.24
CA HIS A 472 2.10 10.73 -11.65
C HIS A 472 1.52 11.72 -10.62
N VAL A 473 2.34 12.71 -10.28
CA VAL A 473 2.06 13.77 -9.30
C VAL A 473 2.18 15.19 -9.88
N GLU A 474 1.58 16.17 -9.23
CA GLU A 474 1.77 17.59 -9.48
C GLU A 474 1.95 18.34 -8.14
N CYS A 475 3.14 18.89 -7.91
CA CYS A 475 3.48 19.66 -6.72
C CYS A 475 2.81 21.04 -6.73
N ASN A 476 2.35 21.52 -5.57
CA ASN A 476 1.81 22.88 -5.42
C ASN A 476 2.93 23.91 -5.15
N VAL A 477 2.58 25.20 -5.18
CA VAL A 477 3.52 26.30 -4.89
C VAL A 477 4.04 26.22 -3.45
N GLY A 478 5.34 26.44 -3.26
CA GLY A 478 5.97 26.38 -1.94
C GLY A 478 5.85 25.02 -1.25
N TRP A 479 5.71 23.92 -1.99
CA TRP A 479 5.58 22.57 -1.41
C TRP A 479 6.85 22.09 -0.69
N LEU A 480 8.03 22.50 -1.16
CA LEU A 480 9.29 21.85 -0.78
C LEU A 480 9.88 22.40 0.52
N GLU A 481 9.89 23.73 0.71
CA GLU A 481 10.51 24.36 1.89
C GLU A 481 9.86 23.90 3.22
N PRO A 482 8.52 23.77 3.35
CA PRO A 482 7.90 23.25 4.56
C PRO A 482 8.25 21.79 4.88
N LEU A 483 8.69 20.98 3.91
CA LEU A 483 9.21 19.64 4.18
C LEU A 483 10.66 19.73 4.70
N LEU A 484 11.53 20.44 3.98
CA LEU A 484 12.95 20.53 4.33
C LEU A 484 13.18 21.21 5.68
N GLU A 485 12.34 22.18 6.06
CA GLU A 485 12.34 22.81 7.39
C GLU A 485 12.19 21.79 8.53
N ARG A 486 11.37 20.74 8.36
CA ARG A 486 11.18 19.72 9.41
C ARG A 486 12.40 18.82 9.57
N VAL A 487 13.07 18.49 8.46
CA VAL A 487 14.32 17.72 8.47
C VAL A 487 15.50 18.55 8.99
N TYR A 488 15.50 19.85 8.74
CA TYR A 488 16.46 20.81 9.29
C TYR A 488 16.32 20.94 10.82
N LEU A 489 15.08 21.13 11.32
CA LEU A 489 14.79 21.28 12.75
C LEU A 489 15.06 19.99 13.56
N ASP A 490 14.74 18.82 13.00
CA ASP A 490 15.12 17.52 13.55
C ASP A 490 15.29 16.51 12.42
N ARG A 491 16.54 16.08 12.23
CA ARG A 491 16.98 15.12 11.21
C ARG A 491 16.25 13.77 11.23
N LYS A 492 15.68 13.38 12.39
CA LYS A 492 14.85 12.16 12.53
C LYS A 492 13.37 12.36 12.20
N THR A 493 12.97 13.57 11.78
CA THR A 493 11.63 13.84 11.24
C THR A 493 11.54 13.35 9.81
N VAL A 494 10.46 12.66 9.49
CA VAL A 494 10.13 12.20 8.13
C VAL A 494 8.83 12.88 7.69
N PRO A 495 8.93 14.10 7.13
CA PRO A 495 7.76 14.87 6.70
C PRO A 495 7.18 14.35 5.38
N CYS A 496 5.86 14.23 5.35
CA CYS A 496 5.04 13.91 4.18
C CYS A 496 4.22 15.15 3.76
N PRO A 497 4.00 15.38 2.47
CA PRO A 497 3.00 16.36 2.02
C PRO A 497 1.58 15.85 2.35
N VAL A 498 0.61 16.77 2.36
CA VAL A 498 -0.79 16.40 2.10
C VAL A 498 -0.91 15.96 0.64
N ILE A 499 -1.44 14.76 0.43
CA ILE A 499 -1.58 14.15 -0.90
C ILE A 499 -2.96 14.48 -1.46
N GLU A 500 -3.01 15.41 -2.40
CA GLU A 500 -4.24 15.88 -3.05
C GLU A 500 -4.67 14.89 -4.14
N ILE A 501 -5.95 14.92 -4.55
CA ILE A 501 -6.45 13.98 -5.55
C ILE A 501 -6.42 14.64 -6.93
N ILE A 502 -5.63 14.10 -7.85
CA ILE A 502 -5.82 14.35 -9.28
C ILE A 502 -6.83 13.32 -9.79
N ASN A 503 -7.93 13.80 -10.36
CA ASN A 503 -9.07 12.98 -10.77
C ASN A 503 -8.73 12.07 -11.96
N ASP A 504 -9.07 10.78 -11.86
CA ASP A 504 -8.75 9.75 -12.85
C ASP A 504 -9.52 9.90 -14.19
N LYS A 505 -10.65 10.63 -14.19
CA LYS A 505 -11.55 10.75 -15.35
C LYS A 505 -11.45 12.10 -16.06
N ASP A 506 -11.36 13.19 -15.29
CA ASP A 506 -11.34 14.57 -15.83
C ASP A 506 -10.04 15.35 -15.54
N MET A 507 -9.06 14.73 -14.88
CA MET A 507 -7.75 15.31 -14.55
C MET A 507 -7.80 16.62 -13.74
N SER A 508 -8.92 16.92 -13.08
CA SER A 508 -9.02 18.02 -12.11
C SER A 508 -8.11 17.82 -10.90
N TYR A 509 -7.62 18.92 -10.34
CA TYR A 509 -6.85 18.96 -9.10
C TYR A 509 -7.80 19.26 -7.94
N MET A 510 -8.10 18.25 -7.12
CA MET A 510 -9.13 18.31 -6.07
C MET A 510 -8.51 18.40 -4.67
N PHE A 511 -8.97 19.40 -3.90
CA PHE A 511 -8.58 19.64 -2.51
C PHE A 511 -9.03 18.50 -1.58
N VAL A 512 -8.13 18.08 -0.70
CA VAL A 512 -8.38 17.18 0.44
C VAL A 512 -8.41 17.98 1.74
N ASP A 513 -9.35 17.62 2.62
CA ASP A 513 -9.56 18.23 3.93
C ASP A 513 -8.30 18.18 4.81
N ASN A 514 -8.11 19.24 5.60
CA ASN A 514 -7.07 19.29 6.64
C ASN A 514 -7.34 18.26 7.76
N PHE A 515 -6.34 18.02 8.61
CA PHE A 515 -6.41 17.09 9.73
C PHE A 515 -6.69 15.62 9.35
N GLN A 516 -6.30 15.18 8.15
CA GLN A 516 -6.17 13.75 7.84
C GLN A 516 -4.80 13.22 8.27
N ARG A 517 -4.75 11.99 8.79
CA ARG A 517 -3.53 11.22 9.07
C ARG A 517 -3.60 9.82 8.48
N GLY A 518 -2.45 9.27 8.10
CA GLY A 518 -2.33 7.90 7.65
C GLY A 518 -2.31 6.93 8.83
N ILE A 519 -3.10 5.86 8.72
CA ILE A 519 -3.26 4.79 9.71
C ILE A 519 -3.14 3.42 9.05
N PHE A 520 -3.19 2.36 9.85
CA PHE A 520 -3.49 1.02 9.37
C PHE A 520 -4.66 0.42 10.14
N ARG A 521 -5.31 -0.60 9.58
CA ARG A 521 -6.21 -1.52 10.28
C ARG A 521 -5.68 -2.93 10.16
N TRP A 522 -6.10 -3.85 11.03
CA TRP A 522 -5.75 -5.26 10.87
C TRP A 522 -6.37 -5.83 9.59
N PRO A 523 -5.67 -6.66 8.79
CA PRO A 523 -4.27 -7.11 8.92
C PRO A 523 -3.28 -6.24 8.11
N LEU A 524 -2.81 -5.12 8.68
CA LEU A 524 -1.87 -4.17 8.06
C LEU A 524 -2.37 -3.54 6.74
N VAL A 525 -3.66 -3.20 6.66
CA VAL A 525 -4.26 -2.46 5.54
C VAL A 525 -4.13 -0.96 5.80
N PHE A 526 -3.48 -0.22 4.89
CA PHE A 526 -3.37 1.24 4.99
C PHE A 526 -4.73 1.94 4.82
N GLY A 527 -4.94 3.05 5.53
CA GLY A 527 -6.09 3.93 5.32
C GLY A 527 -5.84 5.36 5.81
N TRP A 528 -6.77 6.25 5.47
CA TRP A 528 -6.81 7.61 6.01
C TRP A 528 -7.83 7.72 7.14
N SER A 529 -7.56 8.56 8.12
CA SER A 529 -8.44 8.84 9.25
C SER A 529 -8.30 10.30 9.69
N PRO A 530 -9.38 10.99 10.06
CA PRO A 530 -9.26 12.30 10.69
C PRO A 530 -8.50 12.21 12.03
N VAL A 531 -7.79 13.27 12.38
CA VAL A 531 -7.27 13.47 13.73
C VAL A 531 -8.46 13.68 14.68
N PRO A 532 -8.54 12.99 15.84
CA PRO A 532 -9.66 13.16 16.77
C PRO A 532 -9.86 14.62 17.20
N GLU A 533 -11.10 15.10 17.21
CA GLU A 533 -11.41 16.49 17.59
C GLU A 533 -10.88 16.86 18.98
N GLU A 534 -10.91 15.92 19.92
CA GLU A 534 -10.37 16.12 21.27
C GLU A 534 -8.85 16.35 21.25
N TYR A 535 -8.12 15.66 20.37
CA TYR A 535 -6.68 15.88 20.19
C TYR A 535 -6.40 17.25 19.56
N ILE A 536 -7.18 17.65 18.55
CA ILE A 536 -7.07 18.98 17.93
C ILE A 536 -7.30 20.08 18.98
N LYS A 537 -8.38 19.98 19.76
CA LYS A 537 -8.75 20.94 20.81
C LYS A 537 -7.73 20.97 21.95
N LYS A 538 -7.33 19.81 22.47
CA LYS A 538 -6.35 19.68 23.58
C LYS A 538 -4.98 20.26 23.25
N ASN A 539 -4.54 20.12 21.99
CA ASN A 539 -3.25 20.66 21.53
C ASN A 539 -3.38 22.05 20.85
N SER A 540 -4.58 22.64 20.82
CA SER A 540 -4.88 23.95 20.18
C SER A 540 -4.41 24.06 18.72
N MET A 541 -4.50 22.97 17.95
CA MET A 541 -3.89 22.88 16.62
C MET A 541 -4.56 23.79 15.58
N THR A 542 -3.75 24.49 14.80
CA THR A 542 -4.18 25.21 13.59
C THR A 542 -4.20 24.29 12.36
N VAL A 543 -4.93 24.70 11.31
CA VAL A 543 -4.98 23.99 10.02
C VAL A 543 -3.63 23.93 9.27
N ALA A 544 -2.61 24.66 9.72
CA ALA A 544 -1.27 24.66 9.15
C ALA A 544 -0.26 23.79 9.94
N ASP A 545 -0.64 23.27 11.10
CA ASP A 545 0.29 22.64 12.04
C ASP A 545 0.68 21.21 11.59
N PRO A 546 1.93 20.75 11.82
CA PRO A 546 2.34 19.38 11.56
C PRO A 546 1.50 18.34 12.30
N ILE A 547 0.97 17.35 11.56
CA ILE A 547 0.11 16.28 12.08
C ILE A 547 0.94 15.01 12.26
N LYS A 548 1.01 14.47 13.49
CA LYS A 548 1.64 13.15 13.73
C LYS A 548 0.91 12.06 12.95
N CYS A 549 1.67 11.27 12.19
CA CYS A 549 1.16 10.27 11.28
C CYS A 549 1.62 8.85 11.70
N PRO A 550 0.74 7.99 12.24
CA PRO A 550 1.11 6.61 12.61
C PRO A 550 1.79 5.83 11.49
N VAL A 551 1.20 5.81 10.29
CA VAL A 551 1.76 5.13 9.11
C VAL A 551 1.66 6.05 7.90
N MET A 552 2.76 6.23 7.17
CA MET A 552 2.73 6.98 5.92
C MET A 552 2.08 6.19 4.77
N ALA A 553 1.49 6.89 3.80
CA ALA A 553 1.07 6.28 2.54
C ALA A 553 2.25 5.68 1.74
N GLY A 554 3.48 6.11 2.02
CA GLY A 554 4.71 5.58 1.44
C GLY A 554 5.06 6.14 0.06
N GLY A 555 4.09 6.60 -0.72
CA GLY A 555 4.31 7.23 -2.02
C GLY A 555 5.24 8.45 -1.97
N LEU A 556 4.81 9.48 -1.24
CA LEU A 556 5.45 10.79 -1.19
C LEU A 556 5.96 11.12 0.22
N PHE A 557 7.27 11.34 0.39
CA PHE A 557 7.87 11.79 1.66
C PHE A 557 9.29 12.35 1.46
N SER A 558 9.81 13.06 2.47
CA SER A 558 11.24 13.46 2.54
C SER A 558 11.92 12.89 3.79
N ILE A 559 13.20 12.55 3.70
CA ILE A 559 14.01 12.01 4.81
C ILE A 559 15.48 12.43 4.66
N ASP A 560 16.18 12.73 5.76
CA ASP A 560 17.64 12.90 5.75
C ASP A 560 18.32 11.63 5.21
N LYS A 561 19.23 11.80 4.26
CA LYS A 561 19.90 10.67 3.58
C LYS A 561 20.63 9.78 4.59
N LYS A 562 21.35 10.37 5.56
CA LYS A 562 22.11 9.59 6.55
C LYS A 562 21.16 8.79 7.46
N TYR A 563 20.06 9.40 7.90
CA TYR A 563 19.06 8.74 8.74
C TYR A 563 18.38 7.57 8.02
N PHE A 564 18.09 7.70 6.71
CA PHE A 564 17.60 6.60 5.90
C PHE A 564 18.57 5.39 5.90
N TYR A 565 19.89 5.62 5.83
CA TYR A 565 20.89 4.55 5.94
C TYR A 565 21.09 4.04 7.38
N GLU A 566 20.96 4.88 8.41
CA GLU A 566 20.99 4.47 9.82
C GLU A 566 19.85 3.50 10.17
N LEU A 567 18.65 3.74 9.61
CA LEU A 567 17.49 2.84 9.65
C LEU A 567 17.67 1.56 8.80
N GLY A 568 18.81 1.41 8.12
CA GLY A 568 19.10 0.27 7.23
C GLY A 568 18.32 0.31 5.91
N THR A 569 17.77 1.48 5.54
CA THR A 569 16.87 1.67 4.40
C THR A 569 15.62 0.76 4.49
N TYR A 570 14.96 0.48 3.37
CA TYR A 570 13.94 -0.58 3.31
C TYR A 570 14.59 -1.97 3.42
N ASP A 571 13.88 -2.94 3.98
CA ASP A 571 14.22 -4.36 3.89
C ASP A 571 14.34 -4.81 2.42
N SER A 572 15.56 -5.19 2.03
CA SER A 572 15.91 -5.68 0.69
C SER A 572 15.17 -6.98 0.31
N GLY A 573 14.75 -7.75 1.31
CA GLY A 573 13.98 -8.98 1.18
C GLY A 573 12.49 -8.77 0.90
N LEU A 574 11.98 -7.53 0.93
CA LEU A 574 10.66 -7.20 0.39
C LEU A 574 10.69 -7.24 -1.14
N ASP A 575 9.73 -7.92 -1.76
CA ASP A 575 9.65 -8.07 -3.21
C ASP A 575 8.65 -7.06 -3.81
N VAL A 576 9.06 -6.38 -4.88
CA VAL A 576 8.22 -5.55 -5.76
C VAL A 576 7.53 -4.34 -5.11
N TRP A 577 6.45 -4.57 -4.36
CA TRP A 577 5.55 -3.56 -3.79
C TRP A 577 4.63 -4.17 -2.73
N GLY A 578 4.29 -3.39 -1.71
CA GLY A 578 3.33 -3.70 -0.67
C GLY A 578 4.03 -4.04 0.65
N GLY A 579 3.63 -3.35 1.72
CA GLY A 579 4.19 -3.51 3.07
C GLY A 579 5.39 -2.62 3.38
N GLU A 580 6.07 -2.04 2.38
CA GLU A 580 7.23 -1.16 2.60
C GLU A 580 6.88 0.12 3.36
N ASN A 581 5.65 0.62 3.19
CA ASN A 581 5.17 1.80 3.88
C ASN A 581 4.86 1.51 5.36
N MET A 582 4.40 0.29 5.70
CA MET A 582 4.25 -0.18 7.08
C MET A 582 5.62 -0.35 7.73
N GLU A 583 6.51 -1.08 7.04
CA GLU A 583 7.87 -1.40 7.47
C GLU A 583 8.66 -0.15 7.86
N ILE A 584 8.74 0.84 6.96
CA ILE A 584 9.51 2.05 7.23
C ILE A 584 8.84 2.91 8.30
N SER A 585 7.50 2.87 8.42
CA SER A 585 6.79 3.62 9.45
C SER A 585 7.08 3.07 10.85
N PHE A 586 7.05 1.75 11.01
CA PHE A 586 7.42 1.08 12.26
C PHE A 586 8.91 1.31 12.58
N LYS A 587 9.82 1.19 11.60
CA LYS A 587 11.23 1.58 11.74
C LYS A 587 11.40 3.00 12.28
N ILE A 588 10.79 4.01 11.63
CA ILE A 588 10.96 5.42 12.00
C ILE A 588 10.47 5.67 13.43
N TRP A 589 9.25 5.24 13.77
CA TRP A 589 8.68 5.51 15.09
C TRP A 589 9.35 4.70 16.21
N MET A 590 9.51 3.39 16.03
CA MET A 590 10.03 2.52 17.09
C MET A 590 11.52 2.76 17.34
N CYS A 591 12.30 3.17 16.33
CA CYS A 591 13.73 3.50 16.46
C CYS A 591 14.00 4.99 16.77
N GLY A 592 12.99 5.70 17.29
CA GLY A 592 13.14 7.02 17.91
C GLY A 592 13.25 8.20 16.94
N GLY A 593 12.57 8.15 15.80
CA GLY A 593 12.20 9.30 14.98
C GLY A 593 10.70 9.56 14.98
N LYS A 594 10.22 10.39 14.05
CA LYS A 594 8.79 10.75 13.95
C LYS A 594 8.35 11.00 12.51
N ILE A 595 7.09 10.71 12.21
CA ILE A 595 6.46 10.95 10.90
C ILE A 595 5.41 12.06 11.05
N GLU A 596 5.47 13.06 10.19
CA GLU A 596 4.58 14.22 10.23
C GLU A 596 3.97 14.48 8.84
N ILE A 597 2.67 14.74 8.75
CA ILE A 597 2.05 15.33 7.55
C ILE A 597 2.07 16.84 7.72
N ILE A 598 2.50 17.57 6.69
CA ILE A 598 2.74 19.01 6.73
C ILE A 598 1.67 19.72 5.86
N PRO A 599 0.62 20.35 6.44
CA PRO A 599 -0.51 20.88 5.66
C PRO A 599 -0.15 21.99 4.66
N CYS A 600 0.97 22.68 4.89
CA CYS A 600 1.53 23.69 4.00
C CYS A 600 2.33 23.12 2.82
N SER A 601 2.63 21.81 2.81
CA SER A 601 3.17 21.10 1.67
C SER A 601 2.07 20.26 1.03
N ARG A 602 1.67 20.60 -0.19
CA ARG A 602 0.58 19.92 -0.92
C ARG A 602 1.09 19.45 -2.28
N VAL A 603 0.79 18.19 -2.60
CA VAL A 603 1.17 17.55 -3.87
C VAL A 603 0.00 16.67 -4.33
N GLY A 604 -0.53 16.94 -5.52
CA GLY A 604 -1.56 16.12 -6.14
C GLY A 604 -1.00 14.83 -6.70
N HIS A 605 -1.81 13.77 -6.65
CA HIS A 605 -1.47 12.42 -7.08
C HIS A 605 -2.64 11.81 -7.86
N ILE A 606 -2.39 11.13 -8.99
CA ILE A 606 -3.44 10.44 -9.75
C ILE A 606 -3.83 9.13 -9.03
N TYR A 607 -4.99 9.11 -8.38
CA TYR A 607 -5.51 7.92 -7.71
C TYR A 607 -6.18 6.98 -8.72
N ARG A 608 -5.51 5.86 -9.01
CA ARG A 608 -5.96 4.80 -9.92
C ARG A 608 -6.83 3.77 -9.18
N GLY A 609 -7.80 3.17 -9.86
CA GLY A 609 -8.64 2.09 -9.30
C GLY A 609 -7.94 0.73 -9.25
N LYS A 610 -6.93 0.54 -10.09
CA LYS A 610 -6.09 -0.66 -10.24
C LYS A 610 -4.64 -0.24 -10.48
N ASN A 611 -3.74 -1.21 -10.33
CA ASN A 611 -2.36 -1.04 -10.79
C ASN A 611 -2.26 -1.56 -12.24
N PRO A 612 -1.92 -0.74 -13.24
CA PRO A 612 -1.82 -1.18 -14.64
C PRO A 612 -0.57 -2.04 -14.90
N TYR A 613 0.41 -2.02 -13.99
CA TYR A 613 1.67 -2.73 -14.16
C TYR A 613 1.52 -4.21 -13.81
N LYS A 614 1.87 -5.09 -14.75
CA LYS A 614 1.98 -6.54 -14.51
C LYS A 614 2.91 -6.80 -13.32
N PHE A 615 2.59 -7.76 -12.45
CA PHE A 615 3.52 -8.19 -11.40
C PHE A 615 4.42 -9.34 -11.93
N PRO A 616 5.72 -9.39 -11.60
CA PRO A 616 6.62 -10.49 -12.02
C PRO A 616 6.25 -11.85 -11.41
N LYS A 617 5.64 -11.82 -10.22
CA LYS A 617 5.12 -12.96 -9.47
C LYS A 617 3.62 -12.75 -9.22
N ASN A 618 2.94 -13.69 -8.57
CA ASN A 618 1.56 -13.47 -8.11
C ASN A 618 1.51 -12.27 -7.13
N ARG A 619 0.76 -11.21 -7.48
CA ARG A 619 0.64 -9.97 -6.68
C ARG A 619 0.24 -10.24 -5.23
N GLN A 620 -0.82 -11.04 -5.04
CA GLN A 620 -1.35 -11.34 -3.70
C GLN A 620 -0.29 -12.05 -2.85
N LYS A 621 0.28 -13.17 -3.33
CA LYS A 621 1.35 -13.88 -2.61
C LYS A 621 2.57 -12.99 -2.31
N THR A 622 2.89 -12.04 -3.19
CA THR A 622 3.99 -11.09 -3.00
C THR A 622 3.71 -10.13 -1.85
N VAL A 623 2.53 -9.48 -1.84
CA VAL A 623 2.12 -8.56 -0.78
C VAL A 623 1.94 -9.30 0.55
N GLU A 624 1.30 -10.47 0.55
CA GLU A 624 1.12 -11.31 1.75
C GLU A 624 2.45 -11.71 2.37
N ARG A 625 3.41 -12.18 1.57
CA ARG A 625 4.78 -12.50 2.01
C ARG A 625 5.47 -11.28 2.61
N ASN A 626 5.39 -10.13 1.94
CA ASN A 626 6.01 -8.89 2.43
C ASN A 626 5.41 -8.47 3.79
N LEU A 627 4.08 -8.46 3.92
CA LEU A 627 3.41 -8.13 5.18
C LEU A 627 3.77 -9.13 6.30
N ALA A 628 3.95 -10.42 5.99
CA ALA A 628 4.44 -11.40 6.96
C ALA A 628 5.89 -11.13 7.41
N ARG A 629 6.79 -10.66 6.52
CA ARG A 629 8.13 -10.19 6.93
C ARG A 629 8.05 -8.99 7.89
N VAL A 630 7.15 -8.05 7.63
CA VAL A 630 6.91 -6.91 8.53
C VAL A 630 6.35 -7.39 9.87
N ALA A 631 5.39 -8.32 9.85
CA ALA A 631 4.77 -8.88 11.05
C ALA A 631 5.77 -9.55 11.99
N GLU A 632 6.62 -10.43 11.45
CA GLU A 632 7.63 -11.18 12.23
C GLU A 632 8.74 -10.29 12.82
N VAL A 633 9.06 -9.15 12.20
CA VAL A 633 10.12 -8.25 12.70
C VAL A 633 9.59 -7.15 13.63
N TRP A 634 8.38 -6.64 13.40
CA TRP A 634 7.91 -5.38 14.00
C TRP A 634 6.68 -5.46 14.90
N LEU A 635 5.87 -6.53 14.85
CA LEU A 635 4.62 -6.59 15.63
C LEU A 635 4.73 -7.26 17.00
N ASP A 636 5.88 -7.85 17.36
CA ASP A 636 6.08 -8.59 18.61
C ASP A 636 4.95 -9.62 18.85
N GLU A 637 4.33 -9.64 20.03
CA GLU A 637 3.19 -10.52 20.36
C GLU A 637 1.92 -10.24 19.52
N TYR A 638 1.80 -9.06 18.91
CA TYR A 638 0.62 -8.65 18.14
C TYR A 638 0.58 -9.24 16.72
N LYS A 639 1.63 -9.95 16.28
CA LYS A 639 1.63 -10.65 14.97
C LYS A 639 0.53 -11.72 14.87
N ASP A 640 0.09 -12.26 16.01
CA ASP A 640 -1.04 -13.18 16.09
C ASP A 640 -2.36 -12.55 15.62
N LEU A 641 -2.54 -11.23 15.76
CA LEU A 641 -3.68 -10.52 15.17
C LEU A 641 -3.56 -10.51 13.64
N PHE A 642 -2.38 -10.16 13.10
CA PHE A 642 -2.12 -10.18 11.65
C PHE A 642 -2.42 -11.55 11.02
N TYR A 643 -1.90 -12.64 11.60
CA TYR A 643 -2.22 -14.01 11.15
C TYR A 643 -3.68 -14.38 11.41
N GLY A 644 -4.24 -13.95 12.54
CA GLY A 644 -5.63 -14.18 12.95
C GLY A 644 -6.71 -13.58 12.07
N HIS A 645 -6.40 -12.45 11.42
CA HIS A 645 -7.27 -11.71 10.51
C HIS A 645 -7.28 -12.25 9.06
N GLY A 646 -6.93 -13.53 8.87
CA GLY A 646 -7.12 -14.25 7.60
C GLY A 646 -5.84 -14.81 6.98
N TYR A 647 -4.66 -14.55 7.57
CA TYR A 647 -3.37 -15.01 7.07
C TYR A 647 -2.85 -16.29 7.75
N HIS A 648 -3.73 -17.10 8.35
CA HIS A 648 -3.41 -18.41 8.95
C HIS A 648 -2.64 -19.39 8.05
N HIS A 649 -2.65 -19.18 6.72
CA HIS A 649 -1.92 -19.96 5.72
C HIS A 649 -0.46 -19.54 5.53
N LEU A 650 -0.06 -18.33 5.93
CA LEU A 650 1.32 -17.84 5.81
C LEU A 650 2.27 -18.42 6.87
N LEU A 651 1.74 -19.18 7.84
CA LEU A 651 2.53 -19.94 8.82
C LEU A 651 2.95 -21.32 8.30
N ASP A 652 2.34 -21.81 7.21
CA ASP A 652 2.82 -23.00 6.53
C ASP A 652 3.99 -22.62 5.61
N LYS A 653 5.20 -23.02 6.02
CA LYS A 653 6.44 -22.81 5.26
C LYS A 653 6.43 -23.48 3.88
N ASN A 654 5.58 -24.49 3.67
CA ASN A 654 5.38 -25.11 2.35
C ASN A 654 4.52 -24.23 1.42
N TYR A 655 3.71 -23.32 1.96
CA TYR A 655 2.83 -22.44 1.20
C TYR A 655 3.51 -21.13 0.76
N VAL A 656 4.26 -20.50 1.68
CA VAL A 656 5.06 -19.27 1.47
C VAL A 656 6.33 -19.33 2.31
N ASP A 657 7.49 -19.20 1.66
CA ASP A 657 8.73 -18.82 2.34
C ASP A 657 8.82 -17.27 2.44
N ILE A 658 8.87 -16.77 3.68
CA ILE A 658 9.11 -15.35 3.96
C ILE A 658 10.57 -14.95 3.79
N GLY A 659 11.51 -15.91 3.73
CA GLY A 659 12.95 -15.70 3.60
C GLY A 659 13.62 -15.22 4.88
N ASN A 660 14.94 -15.04 4.82
CA ASN A 660 15.75 -14.66 5.98
C ASN A 660 15.35 -13.27 6.56
N LEU A 661 15.30 -13.16 7.89
CA LEU A 661 14.97 -11.95 8.65
C LEU A 661 16.11 -11.45 9.55
N THR A 662 17.24 -12.16 9.64
CA THR A 662 18.32 -11.89 10.62
C THR A 662 18.77 -10.43 10.59
N GLU A 663 19.08 -9.86 9.42
CA GLU A 663 19.51 -8.46 9.29
C GLU A 663 18.50 -7.46 9.86
N GLN A 664 17.20 -7.71 9.64
CA GLN A 664 16.12 -6.82 10.10
C GLN A 664 15.86 -6.95 11.61
N ILE A 665 16.08 -8.15 12.18
CA ILE A 665 16.05 -8.39 13.63
C ILE A 665 17.29 -7.76 14.30
N GLU A 666 18.47 -7.89 13.68
CA GLU A 666 19.73 -7.34 14.19
C GLU A 666 19.74 -5.81 14.17
N ILE A 667 19.23 -5.16 13.11
CA ILE A 667 19.15 -3.70 13.10
C ILE A 667 18.17 -3.17 14.16
N ARG A 668 17.02 -3.83 14.37
CA ARG A 668 16.06 -3.47 15.42
C ARG A 668 16.70 -3.54 16.82
N LYS A 669 17.51 -4.58 17.08
CA LYS A 669 18.32 -4.71 18.30
C LYS A 669 19.41 -3.63 18.40
N ARG A 670 20.18 -3.41 17.33
CA ARG A 670 21.30 -2.45 17.26
C ARG A 670 20.86 -1.01 17.51
N LEU A 671 19.73 -0.61 16.95
CA LEU A 671 19.14 0.72 17.13
C LEU A 671 18.35 0.86 18.45
N LYS A 672 18.24 -0.22 19.25
CA LYS A 672 17.48 -0.28 20.51
C LYS A 672 16.03 0.19 20.35
N CYS A 673 15.38 -0.25 19.29
CA CYS A 673 14.01 0.19 18.98
C CYS A 673 13.01 -0.35 20.01
N ASN A 674 11.96 0.43 20.28
CA ASN A 674 10.88 0.10 21.20
C ASN A 674 10.07 -1.14 20.77
N SER A 675 9.20 -1.62 21.67
CA SER A 675 8.22 -2.67 21.39
C SER A 675 7.02 -2.15 20.59
N PHE A 676 6.28 -3.05 19.94
CA PHE A 676 5.04 -2.70 19.26
C PHE A 676 3.96 -2.22 20.23
N LYS A 677 3.94 -2.77 21.46
CA LYS A 677 3.14 -2.26 22.57
C LYS A 677 3.39 -0.77 22.83
N TRP A 678 4.66 -0.34 22.92
CA TRP A 678 5.00 1.07 23.08
C TRP A 678 4.50 1.92 21.89
N TYR A 679 4.63 1.40 20.66
CA TYR A 679 4.13 2.10 19.46
C TYR A 679 2.61 2.30 19.52
N LEU A 680 1.84 1.29 19.92
CA LEU A 680 0.39 1.43 20.14
C LEU A 680 0.13 2.48 21.23
N GLU A 681 0.74 2.35 22.40
CA GLU A 681 0.52 3.26 23.54
C GLU A 681 0.91 4.73 23.28
N ASN A 682 1.92 5.00 22.44
CA ASN A 682 2.55 6.32 22.30
C ASN A 682 2.37 6.98 20.91
N VAL A 683 2.08 6.21 19.87
CA VAL A 683 1.97 6.69 18.48
C VAL A 683 0.56 6.49 17.92
N TYR A 684 -0.08 5.36 18.21
CA TYR A 684 -1.43 5.06 17.72
C TYR A 684 -2.35 4.47 18.80
N PRO A 685 -2.64 5.22 19.88
CA PRO A 685 -3.45 4.72 21.01
C PRO A 685 -4.93 4.50 20.66
N ASP A 686 -5.38 5.07 19.54
CA ASP A 686 -6.73 4.89 19.00
C ASP A 686 -6.92 3.54 18.26
N MET A 687 -5.89 2.68 18.21
CA MET A 687 -5.90 1.38 17.54
C MET A 687 -6.24 0.25 18.51
N GLU A 688 -7.41 -0.37 18.34
CA GLU A 688 -7.78 -1.55 19.13
C GLU A 688 -6.95 -2.78 18.69
N ALA A 689 -6.20 -3.34 19.63
CA ALA A 689 -5.30 -4.49 19.42
C ALA A 689 -5.32 -5.48 20.60
N PRO A 690 -6.48 -6.08 20.94
CA PRO A 690 -6.58 -7.05 22.02
C PRO A 690 -5.82 -8.33 21.67
N LEU A 691 -4.99 -8.86 22.58
CA LEU A 691 -4.16 -10.06 22.32
C LEU A 691 -4.96 -11.36 22.13
N VAL A 692 -6.26 -11.36 22.48
CA VAL A 692 -7.16 -12.53 22.40
C VAL A 692 -8.53 -12.10 21.86
N LYS A 693 -9.28 -13.04 21.27
CA LYS A 693 -10.66 -12.83 20.80
C LYS A 693 -11.69 -12.92 21.92
N ALA A 694 -11.45 -13.79 22.89
CA ALA A 694 -12.28 -13.96 24.07
C ALA A 694 -11.46 -14.50 25.25
N GLU A 695 -11.93 -14.30 26.47
CA GLU A 695 -11.26 -14.71 27.70
C GLU A 695 -12.24 -14.98 28.87
N GLY A 696 -11.70 -15.57 29.94
CA GLY A 696 -12.43 -15.90 31.17
C GLY A 696 -13.02 -17.30 31.16
N LEU A 697 -14.21 -17.48 31.75
CA LEU A 697 -14.82 -18.80 31.91
C LEU A 697 -15.38 -19.32 30.59
N VAL A 698 -15.23 -20.63 30.34
CA VAL A 698 -15.85 -21.32 29.20
C VAL A 698 -17.07 -22.11 29.68
N PHE A 699 -18.24 -21.53 29.55
CA PHE A 699 -19.54 -22.07 29.96
C PHE A 699 -20.13 -23.01 28.91
N ASN A 700 -20.66 -24.16 29.33
CA ASN A 700 -21.47 -25.03 28.46
C ASN A 700 -22.97 -24.79 28.72
N ARG A 701 -23.72 -24.45 27.67
CA ARG A 701 -25.16 -24.12 27.81
C ARG A 701 -26.04 -25.33 28.17
N GLY A 702 -25.61 -26.55 27.87
CA GLY A 702 -26.35 -27.78 28.14
C GLY A 702 -26.16 -28.26 29.58
N THR A 703 -24.91 -28.44 30.02
CA THR A 703 -24.61 -28.93 31.39
C THR A 703 -24.70 -27.84 32.46
N ARG A 704 -24.68 -26.56 32.05
CA ARG A 704 -24.59 -25.38 32.92
C ARG A 704 -23.37 -25.36 33.85
N LYS A 705 -22.34 -26.15 33.53
CA LYS A 705 -21.02 -26.14 34.18
C LYS A 705 -20.01 -25.34 33.32
N CYS A 706 -18.91 -24.92 33.92
CA CYS A 706 -17.76 -24.32 33.23
C CYS A 706 -16.59 -25.30 33.12
N LEU A 707 -15.75 -25.13 32.10
CA LEU A 707 -14.46 -25.85 32.02
C LEU A 707 -13.55 -25.45 33.18
N SER A 708 -12.82 -26.42 33.72
CA SER A 708 -11.75 -26.23 34.70
C SER A 708 -10.57 -27.14 34.39
N LEU A 709 -9.35 -26.67 34.62
CA LEU A 709 -8.13 -27.47 34.52
C LEU A 709 -7.62 -27.85 35.92
N GLN A 710 -7.60 -29.15 36.23
CA GLN A 710 -6.94 -29.68 37.44
C GLN A 710 -6.01 -30.84 37.05
N ASN A 711 -4.78 -30.86 37.56
CA ASN A 711 -3.82 -31.95 37.36
C ASN A 711 -3.66 -32.38 35.88
N ASN A 712 -3.57 -31.42 34.96
CA ASN A 712 -3.55 -31.60 33.50
C ASN A 712 -4.75 -32.38 32.91
N SER A 713 -5.84 -32.52 33.66
CA SER A 713 -7.12 -33.06 33.22
C SER A 713 -8.16 -31.94 33.12
N LEU A 714 -8.90 -31.91 32.02
CA LEU A 714 -10.07 -31.04 31.90
C LEU A 714 -11.26 -31.67 32.63
N LEU A 715 -11.99 -30.85 33.37
CA LEU A 715 -13.16 -31.22 34.16
C LEU A 715 -14.24 -30.17 33.95
N PHE A 716 -15.48 -30.49 34.36
CA PHE A 716 -16.55 -29.52 34.47
C PHE A 716 -16.83 -29.19 35.94
N GLU A 717 -16.84 -27.91 36.27
CA GLU A 717 -17.13 -27.41 37.62
C GLU A 717 -18.29 -26.41 37.62
N THR A 718 -18.85 -26.12 38.80
CA THR A 718 -19.65 -24.91 39.01
C THR A 718 -18.83 -23.68 38.63
N CYS A 719 -19.39 -22.83 37.78
CA CYS A 719 -18.74 -21.61 37.28
C CYS A 719 -18.39 -20.64 38.41
N ASP A 720 -17.12 -20.25 38.48
CA ASP A 720 -16.59 -19.38 39.52
C ASP A 720 -15.51 -18.45 38.94
N LEU A 721 -15.84 -17.15 38.85
CA LEU A 721 -14.95 -16.13 38.29
C LEU A 721 -13.65 -15.97 39.08
N SER A 722 -13.59 -16.38 40.35
CA SER A 722 -12.38 -16.31 41.18
C SER A 722 -11.39 -17.44 40.89
N LYS A 723 -11.88 -18.61 40.46
CA LYS A 723 -11.06 -19.81 40.21
C LYS A 723 -10.23 -19.66 38.94
N GLN A 724 -8.96 -19.32 39.12
CA GLN A 724 -8.00 -19.23 38.02
C GLN A 724 -7.90 -20.51 37.17
N SER A 725 -8.23 -21.70 37.70
CA SER A 725 -8.32 -22.96 36.94
C SER A 725 -9.38 -22.97 35.83
N GLN A 726 -10.40 -22.10 35.92
CA GLN A 726 -11.50 -22.01 34.98
C GLN A 726 -11.32 -20.92 33.91
N HIS A 727 -10.24 -20.12 33.96
CA HIS A 727 -9.96 -19.08 32.97
C HIS A 727 -9.24 -19.67 31.74
N PHE A 728 -9.79 -19.43 30.55
CA PHE A 728 -9.22 -19.81 29.27
C PHE A 728 -9.26 -18.63 28.31
N ASN A 729 -8.31 -18.59 27.38
CA ASN A 729 -8.25 -17.58 26.32
C ASN A 729 -8.52 -18.24 24.96
N TYR A 730 -9.35 -17.60 24.14
CA TYR A 730 -9.53 -17.93 22.72
C TYR A 730 -8.72 -16.96 21.87
N THR A 731 -7.66 -17.44 21.24
CA THR A 731 -6.67 -16.58 20.58
C THR A 731 -7.07 -16.17 19.16
N TRP A 732 -6.39 -15.17 18.61
CA TRP A 732 -6.48 -14.83 17.18
C TRP A 732 -6.03 -15.98 16.28
N MET A 733 -5.11 -16.81 16.78
CA MET A 733 -4.66 -18.06 16.19
C MET A 733 -5.67 -19.21 16.27
N ARG A 734 -6.86 -18.95 16.83
CA ARG A 734 -7.99 -19.87 16.99
C ARG A 734 -7.72 -21.01 17.97
N LEU A 735 -6.78 -20.83 18.89
CA LEU A 735 -6.49 -21.80 19.94
C LEU A 735 -7.40 -21.51 21.14
N VAL A 736 -7.86 -22.54 21.85
CA VAL A 736 -8.43 -22.38 23.21
C VAL A 736 -7.37 -22.85 24.20
N GLN A 737 -6.81 -21.91 24.95
CA GLN A 737 -5.63 -22.12 25.79
C GLN A 737 -5.88 -21.82 27.27
N HIS A 738 -5.21 -22.56 28.13
CA HIS A 738 -5.05 -22.28 29.55
C HIS A 738 -3.55 -22.29 29.86
N ARG A 739 -2.99 -21.12 30.18
CA ARG A 739 -1.53 -20.92 30.25
C ARG A 739 -0.88 -21.42 28.94
N ASP A 740 0.13 -22.28 29.03
CA ASP A 740 0.88 -22.83 27.90
C ASP A 740 0.24 -24.09 27.27
N LEU A 741 -0.93 -24.54 27.78
CA LEU A 741 -1.62 -25.74 27.30
C LEU A 741 -2.85 -25.37 26.45
N CYS A 742 -2.98 -26.03 25.30
CA CYS A 742 -4.04 -25.84 24.33
C CYS A 742 -4.93 -27.07 24.20
N MET A 743 -6.24 -26.84 24.15
CA MET A 743 -7.24 -27.86 23.85
C MET A 743 -7.06 -28.35 22.41
N ALA A 744 -6.98 -29.66 22.21
CA ALA A 744 -6.77 -30.30 20.92
C ALA A 744 -7.71 -31.50 20.73
N PRO A 745 -8.26 -31.73 19.53
CA PRO A 745 -8.93 -32.99 19.22
C PRO A 745 -7.93 -34.16 19.36
N GLN A 746 -8.39 -35.27 19.94
CA GLN A 746 -7.60 -36.49 20.07
C GLN A 746 -7.49 -37.21 18.71
N ALA A 747 -6.38 -37.90 18.45
CA ALA A 747 -6.07 -38.45 17.12
C ALA A 747 -6.99 -39.59 16.64
N ASN A 748 -7.72 -40.25 17.55
CA ASN A 748 -8.80 -41.19 17.23
C ASN A 748 -10.12 -40.50 16.84
N GLY A 749 -10.24 -39.18 17.06
CA GLY A 749 -11.43 -38.40 16.72
C GLY A 749 -12.59 -38.49 17.72
N GLU A 750 -12.44 -39.19 18.85
CA GLU A 750 -13.54 -39.44 19.79
C GLU A 750 -13.52 -38.52 21.03
N GLY A 751 -12.36 -37.99 21.40
CA GLY A 751 -12.12 -37.27 22.64
C GLY A 751 -11.30 -36.00 22.51
N LEU A 752 -10.99 -35.39 23.65
CA LEU A 752 -10.25 -34.14 23.78
C LEU A 752 -8.94 -34.38 24.56
N THR A 753 -7.85 -33.74 24.14
CA THR A 753 -6.55 -33.82 24.82
C THR A 753 -5.93 -32.42 24.98
N LEU A 754 -4.93 -32.31 25.85
CA LEU A 754 -4.14 -31.10 26.02
C LEU A 754 -2.75 -31.29 25.41
N LYS A 755 -2.38 -30.40 24.51
CA LYS A 755 -1.04 -30.32 23.91
C LYS A 755 -0.42 -28.97 24.31
N PRO A 756 0.92 -28.83 24.38
CA PRO A 756 1.55 -27.52 24.42
C PRO A 756 1.07 -26.65 23.25
N CYS A 757 0.85 -25.36 23.50
CA CYS A 757 0.35 -24.43 22.48
C CYS A 757 1.38 -24.19 21.36
N ASP A 758 0.93 -24.37 20.12
CA ASP A 758 1.71 -24.09 18.91
C ASP A 758 0.82 -23.37 17.89
N ASN A 759 1.12 -22.10 17.63
CA ASN A 759 0.41 -21.27 16.67
C ASN A 759 0.54 -21.78 15.22
N THR A 760 1.58 -22.55 14.89
CA THR A 760 1.80 -23.11 13.56
C THR A 760 0.96 -24.36 13.31
N ASN A 761 0.76 -25.19 14.33
CA ASN A 761 0.02 -26.45 14.23
C ASN A 761 -1.47 -26.23 13.88
N PRO A 762 -1.98 -26.75 12.74
CA PRO A 762 -3.38 -26.61 12.36
C PRO A 762 -4.35 -27.47 13.17
N GLU A 763 -3.89 -28.52 13.86
CA GLU A 763 -4.73 -29.42 14.69
C GLU A 763 -5.34 -28.72 15.90
N LEU A 764 -4.63 -27.74 16.48
CA LEU A 764 -5.04 -27.06 17.70
C LEU A 764 -6.14 -26.00 17.48
N ARG A 765 -6.62 -25.85 16.24
CA ARG A 765 -7.44 -24.70 15.81
C ARG A 765 -8.94 -25.01 15.83
N TRP A 766 -9.67 -24.18 16.58
CA TRP A 766 -11.13 -24.26 16.77
C TRP A 766 -11.85 -23.09 16.10
N ILE A 767 -12.89 -23.34 15.33
CA ILE A 767 -13.75 -22.28 14.77
C ILE A 767 -14.85 -21.98 15.79
N HIS A 768 -14.92 -20.73 16.24
CA HIS A 768 -15.94 -20.19 17.12
C HIS A 768 -16.29 -18.74 16.71
N LYS A 769 -17.56 -18.35 16.85
CA LYS A 769 -18.12 -17.02 16.51
C LYS A 769 -17.73 -16.51 15.11
N SER A 770 -17.76 -17.38 14.10
CA SER A 770 -17.53 -16.99 12.69
C SER A 770 -18.75 -16.32 12.06
N PHE A 771 -18.49 -15.36 11.15
CA PHE A 771 -19.45 -14.36 10.63
C PHE A 771 -20.74 -14.81 9.95
N ASN A 772 -20.93 -16.11 9.71
CA ASN A 772 -22.19 -16.65 9.20
C ASN A 772 -22.32 -18.11 9.65
N THR A 773 -23.35 -18.42 10.45
CA THR A 773 -24.02 -19.74 10.62
C THR A 773 -24.86 -19.76 11.91
N ALA A 774 -25.83 -20.67 11.98
CA ALA A 774 -26.48 -21.07 13.24
C ALA A 774 -25.54 -21.75 14.27
N MET A 775 -24.25 -21.89 13.94
CA MET A 775 -23.21 -22.58 14.72
C MET A 775 -22.25 -21.61 15.42
N GLY A 776 -22.60 -20.32 15.50
CA GLY A 776 -21.75 -19.29 16.09
C GLY A 776 -21.40 -19.48 17.58
N GLU A 777 -22.09 -20.38 18.30
CA GLU A 777 -21.78 -20.73 19.69
C GLU A 777 -20.99 -22.04 19.83
N HIS A 778 -20.70 -22.73 18.74
CA HIS A 778 -20.03 -24.03 18.77
C HIS A 778 -18.50 -23.88 18.76
N LEU A 779 -17.80 -24.90 19.23
CA LEU A 779 -16.34 -25.06 19.08
C LEU A 779 -16.10 -26.17 18.05
N ILE A 780 -15.80 -25.79 16.81
CA ILE A 780 -15.65 -26.71 15.66
C ILE A 780 -14.16 -27.01 15.43
N ALA A 781 -13.75 -28.27 15.47
CA ALA A 781 -12.37 -28.67 15.20
C ALA A 781 -12.02 -28.49 13.70
N LYS A 782 -10.89 -27.85 13.37
CA LYS A 782 -10.53 -27.54 11.98
C LYS A 782 -9.81 -28.69 11.22
N SER A 783 -9.13 -29.61 11.92
CA SER A 783 -8.29 -30.63 11.27
C SER A 783 -9.02 -31.92 10.89
N VAL A 784 -10.24 -32.13 11.36
CA VAL A 784 -11.04 -33.32 11.05
C VAL A 784 -11.74 -33.13 9.70
N SER A 785 -11.75 -34.16 8.85
CA SER A 785 -12.37 -34.12 7.51
C SER A 785 -13.89 -33.93 7.54
N LEU A 786 -14.52 -34.29 8.66
CA LEU A 786 -15.88 -33.94 9.04
C LEU A 786 -15.84 -32.75 10.00
N HIS A 787 -16.74 -31.77 9.83
CA HIS A 787 -16.88 -30.66 10.78
C HIS A 787 -17.46 -31.20 12.10
N THR A 788 -16.58 -31.53 13.04
CA THR A 788 -16.92 -32.03 14.37
C THR A 788 -16.90 -30.94 15.41
N CYS A 789 -17.90 -30.94 16.29
CA CYS A 789 -18.09 -30.00 17.38
C CYS A 789 -17.74 -30.66 18.71
N LEU A 790 -17.12 -29.88 19.61
CA LEU A 790 -16.95 -30.28 21.01
C LEU A 790 -18.33 -30.39 21.67
N GLU A 791 -18.66 -31.58 22.18
CA GLU A 791 -19.90 -31.88 22.90
C GLU A 791 -19.58 -32.31 24.33
N ALA A 792 -20.30 -31.73 25.30
CA ALA A 792 -20.26 -32.19 26.69
C ALA A 792 -21.12 -33.45 26.87
N GLY A 793 -20.64 -34.43 27.65
CA GLY A 793 -21.48 -35.55 28.10
C GLY A 793 -22.70 -35.05 28.88
N THR A 794 -23.79 -35.83 28.87
CA THR A 794 -25.10 -35.46 29.44
C THR A 794 -25.05 -35.02 30.91
N HIS A 795 -24.22 -35.68 31.71
CA HIS A 795 -24.02 -35.39 33.13
C HIS A 795 -22.95 -34.29 33.37
N GLY A 796 -22.20 -33.93 32.33
CA GLY A 796 -21.05 -33.02 32.38
C GLY A 796 -19.82 -33.66 33.01
N ASP A 797 -19.49 -34.88 32.58
CA ASP A 797 -18.40 -35.70 33.15
C ASP A 797 -17.38 -36.14 32.06
N THR A 798 -17.76 -36.04 30.78
CA THR A 798 -16.97 -36.48 29.61
C THR A 798 -16.96 -35.43 28.50
N PHE A 799 -15.96 -35.52 27.62
CA PHE A 799 -15.86 -34.71 26.40
C PHE A 799 -15.91 -35.61 25.17
N HIS A 800 -16.69 -35.20 24.17
CA HIS A 800 -16.86 -35.92 22.91
C HIS A 800 -16.65 -34.99 21.72
N LEU A 801 -16.21 -35.55 20.59
CA LEU A 801 -16.26 -34.88 19.29
C LEU A 801 -17.40 -35.50 18.48
N SER A 802 -18.43 -34.71 18.22
CA SER A 802 -19.65 -35.16 17.54
C SER A 802 -19.89 -34.40 16.23
N PRO A 803 -20.69 -34.93 15.29
CA PRO A 803 -21.23 -34.13 14.20
C PRO A 803 -21.89 -32.85 14.72
N CYS A 804 -21.58 -31.72 14.08
CA CYS A 804 -22.05 -30.41 14.50
C CYS A 804 -23.57 -30.22 14.30
N ASP A 805 -24.31 -29.95 15.38
CA ASP A 805 -25.77 -29.79 15.41
C ASP A 805 -26.20 -28.47 16.10
N SER A 806 -26.95 -27.63 15.38
CA SER A 806 -27.40 -26.31 15.87
C SER A 806 -28.45 -26.39 16.97
N SER A 807 -29.15 -27.51 17.12
CA SER A 807 -30.17 -27.72 18.14
C SER A 807 -29.54 -28.03 19.51
N LYS A 808 -28.55 -28.93 19.55
CA LYS A 808 -27.89 -29.43 20.77
C LYS A 808 -27.32 -28.31 21.64
N TYR A 809 -27.83 -28.20 22.87
CA TYR A 809 -27.28 -27.27 23.86
C TYR A 809 -25.94 -27.73 24.45
N LEU A 810 -25.67 -29.06 24.46
CA LEU A 810 -24.40 -29.64 24.92
C LEU A 810 -23.20 -29.29 24.02
N GLN A 811 -23.44 -28.84 22.79
CA GLN A 811 -22.40 -28.35 21.87
C GLN A 811 -22.21 -26.82 21.88
N LYS A 812 -23.00 -26.09 22.68
CA LYS A 812 -22.97 -24.61 22.70
C LYS A 812 -22.14 -24.12 23.88
N TRP A 813 -21.07 -23.41 23.54
CA TRP A 813 -20.05 -22.90 24.44
C TRP A 813 -20.07 -21.37 24.43
N GLN A 814 -19.82 -20.77 25.58
CA GLN A 814 -19.78 -19.32 25.73
C GLN A 814 -18.59 -18.91 26.61
N PHE A 815 -17.69 -18.09 26.07
CA PHE A 815 -16.73 -17.34 26.87
C PHE A 815 -17.46 -16.21 27.62
N THR A 816 -16.98 -15.81 28.80
CA THR A 816 -17.56 -14.70 29.55
C THR A 816 -17.27 -13.34 28.92
N ASN A 817 -16.03 -13.09 28.47
CA ASN A 817 -15.62 -11.83 27.86
C ASN A 817 -15.27 -12.06 26.39
N TYR A 818 -15.84 -11.28 25.48
CA TYR A 818 -15.47 -11.25 24.06
C TYR A 818 -14.94 -9.86 23.69
N ASN A 819 -13.86 -9.81 22.94
CA ASN A 819 -13.30 -8.58 22.39
C ASN A 819 -14.02 -8.26 21.05
N THR A 820 -15.28 -7.84 21.16
CA THR A 820 -16.31 -7.81 20.10
C THR A 820 -16.07 -6.85 18.93
N LYS A 821 -15.05 -5.98 19.01
CA LYS A 821 -14.79 -4.92 18.02
C LYS A 821 -13.66 -5.24 17.04
N GLY A 822 -12.75 -6.14 17.36
CA GLY A 822 -11.65 -6.54 16.46
C GLY A 822 -12.10 -7.37 15.26
N SER A 823 -13.39 -7.40 14.94
CA SER A 823 -13.98 -8.31 13.96
C SER A 823 -14.68 -7.65 12.78
N GLU A 824 -14.89 -6.32 12.81
CA GLU A 824 -15.46 -5.55 11.66
C GLU A 824 -14.46 -5.35 10.51
#